data_AF-A0A7C2PIX3-F1
#
_entry.id   AF-A0A7C2PIX3-F1
#
_cell.length_a   1.000
_cell.length_b   1.000
_cell.length_c   1.000
_cell.angle_alpha   90.00
_cell.angle_beta   90.00
_cell.angle_gamma   90.00
#
_symmetry.space_group_name_H-M   'P 1'
#
loop_
_entity.id
_entity.type
_entity.pdbx_description
1 polymer ?
#
loop_
_entity_poly.entity_id
_entity_poly.type
_entity_poly.pdbx_seq_one_letter_code
_entity_poly.pdbx_strand_id
1 'polypeptide(L)'
;MSGTGRLAGKIALITGGAGNIGSELTRRFLAEGATVIISGRNRAKLTALAERMQAEAGVPAKRIDLEVMDGSDPVAVRAGIEAIVARHGQIDILVNNAGSAGAQRRLAEIPLTEAELGPGAEETLHASIANLLGMGWHLMRIAAPHMPVGSAVINVSTIFSRAEYYGRIPYVTPKAALNALSQLAARELGARGIRVNTIFPGPIESDRIRTVFQRMDQLKGRPEGDTAHHFLNTMRLCRANDQGALERRFPSVGDVADAAVFLASAESAALSGETIEVTHGMELPACSETSLLARTDLRTIDASGRTTLICAGDQIEEVMALTGMLRTCGSEVIIGFRSAAALAQFEQAVNESRRLAGADFTPPIALPLDPRDPATIDAVFDWAGENTGGIHAAVILPATSREPAPCVIEVDDERVLNFLADEITGTIVIASRLARYWQSQRLTPGARARGPRVIFLSNGADQNGNVYGRIQSAAIGQLIRVWRHEAELDYQRASAAGDHVLPPVWANQIVRFANRSLEGLEFACAWTAQLLHSQRHINEITLNIPANISATTGARSASVGWAESLIGLHLGKVALITGGSAGIGGQIGRLLALSGARVMLAARDRHKLEQMQAMIQSELAEVGYTDVEDRVHIAPGCDVSSEAQLADLVERTLSAFGTVDYLINNAGIAGVEEMVIDMPVEGWRHTLFANLISNYSLMRKLAPLMKKQGSGYILNVSSYFGGEKDAAIPYPNRADYAVSKAGQRAMAEVFARFLGPEIQINAIAPGPVEGDRLRGTGERPGLFARRARLILENKRLNELHAALIAAARTDERSMHELVELLLPNDVAALEQNPAAPTALRELARRFRSEGDPAASSSSALLNRSIAAKLLARLHNGGYVLPADIFANLPNPPDPFFTRAQIDREARKVRDGIMGMLYLQRMPTEFDVAMATVYYLADRNVSGETFHPSGGLRYERTPTGGELFGLPSPERLAELVGSTVYLIGEHLTEHLNLLARAYLERYGARQVVMIVETETGAETMRRLLHDHVEAGRLMTIVAGDQIEAAIDQAITRYGRPGPVVCTPFRPLPTVPLVGRKDSDWSTVLSEAEFAELCEHQLTHHFRVARKIALSDGASLALVTPETTATSTTEQFALANFIKTTLHAFTATIGVESERTAQRILINQVDLTRRARAEEPRDPHERQQELERFIEAVLLVTAPLPPEADTRYAGRIHRGRAITV
;
A
#
# COMPACT_ATOMS: atom_id res chain seq x y z
N MET A 1 57.06 -59.94 -32.30
CA MET A 1 56.26 -58.70 -32.46
C MET A 1 55.06 -58.77 -31.51
N SER A 2 55.21 -58.48 -30.21
CA SER A 2 54.16 -58.81 -29.22
C SER A 2 53.94 -57.71 -28.17
N GLY A 3 53.49 -56.52 -28.60
CA GLY A 3 53.25 -55.38 -27.70
C GLY A 3 52.33 -54.30 -28.27
N THR A 4 51.13 -54.63 -28.73
CA THR A 4 50.25 -53.64 -29.41
C THR A 4 48.76 -53.78 -29.06
N GLY A 5 48.41 -53.98 -27.78
CA GLY A 5 47.02 -53.80 -27.31
C GLY A 5 46.81 -52.39 -26.76
N ARG A 6 45.67 -51.74 -27.01
CA ARG A 6 45.43 -50.32 -26.65
C ARG A 6 45.40 -50.06 -25.14
N LEU A 7 45.20 -51.10 -24.33
CA LEU A 7 45.14 -51.07 -22.88
C LEU A 7 46.25 -51.93 -22.22
N ALA A 8 47.32 -52.24 -22.95
CA ALA A 8 48.41 -53.06 -22.45
C ALA A 8 49.03 -52.47 -21.18
N GLY A 9 49.14 -53.29 -20.13
CA GLY A 9 49.76 -52.91 -18.84
C GLY A 9 48.86 -52.10 -17.90
N LYS A 10 47.59 -51.87 -18.25
CA LYS A 10 46.63 -51.14 -17.42
C LYS A 10 45.82 -52.07 -16.52
N ILE A 11 45.59 -51.67 -15.27
CA ILE A 11 44.74 -52.39 -14.31
C ILE A 11 43.34 -51.76 -14.30
N ALA A 12 42.34 -52.52 -14.73
CA ALA A 12 40.97 -52.05 -14.90
C ALA A 12 40.02 -52.71 -13.89
N LEU A 13 39.36 -51.90 -13.06
CA LEU A 13 38.27 -52.32 -12.19
C LEU A 13 36.93 -52.08 -12.89
N ILE A 14 36.19 -53.16 -13.18
CA ILE A 14 34.88 -53.10 -13.84
C ILE A 14 33.80 -53.56 -12.86
N THR A 15 32.94 -52.62 -12.44
CA THR A 15 31.83 -52.95 -11.54
C THR A 15 30.61 -53.44 -12.31
N GLY A 16 29.88 -54.40 -11.73
CA GLY A 16 28.77 -55.06 -12.43
C GLY A 16 29.25 -55.90 -13.61
N GLY A 17 30.48 -56.43 -13.55
CA GLY A 17 31.15 -57.09 -14.67
C GLY A 17 30.43 -58.35 -15.17
N ALA A 18 29.60 -58.99 -14.36
CA ALA A 18 28.75 -60.13 -14.75
C ALA A 18 27.42 -59.75 -15.45
N GLY A 19 27.14 -58.47 -15.68
CA GLY A 19 25.97 -58.00 -16.44
C GLY A 19 26.20 -58.02 -17.96
N ASN A 20 25.14 -57.78 -18.76
CA ASN A 20 25.22 -57.82 -20.23
C ASN A 20 26.32 -56.90 -20.80
N ILE A 21 26.34 -55.62 -20.41
CA ILE A 21 27.39 -54.67 -20.79
C ILE A 21 28.73 -55.01 -20.12
N GLY A 22 28.69 -55.37 -18.84
CA GLY A 22 29.89 -55.71 -18.06
C GLY A 22 30.70 -56.87 -18.64
N SER A 23 30.04 -57.92 -19.17
CA SER A 23 30.74 -59.08 -19.72
C SER A 23 31.44 -58.74 -21.04
N GLU A 24 30.82 -57.90 -21.87
CA GLU A 24 31.40 -57.42 -23.11
C GLU A 24 32.54 -56.42 -22.86
N LEU A 25 32.40 -55.52 -21.88
CA LEU A 25 33.48 -54.65 -21.42
C LEU A 25 34.69 -55.48 -20.95
N THR A 26 34.45 -56.50 -20.13
CA THR A 26 35.49 -57.42 -19.66
C THR A 26 36.20 -58.09 -20.83
N ARG A 27 35.43 -58.64 -21.78
CA ARG A 27 35.95 -59.30 -22.98
C ARG A 27 36.82 -58.36 -23.84
N ARG A 28 36.33 -57.15 -24.12
CA ARG A 28 37.03 -56.14 -24.93
C ARG A 28 38.30 -55.62 -24.23
N PHE A 29 38.24 -55.37 -22.92
CA PHE A 29 39.39 -54.89 -22.16
C PHE A 29 40.50 -55.95 -22.07
N LEU A 30 40.11 -57.23 -21.91
CA LEU A 30 41.06 -58.35 -21.96
C LEU A 30 41.67 -58.51 -23.35
N ALA A 31 40.88 -58.38 -24.43
CA ALA A 31 41.38 -58.42 -25.81
C ALA A 31 42.41 -57.31 -26.08
N GLU A 32 42.22 -56.13 -25.47
CA GLU A 32 43.08 -54.95 -25.66
C GLU A 32 44.29 -54.88 -24.72
N GLY A 33 44.52 -55.90 -23.88
CA GLY A 33 45.75 -56.01 -23.09
C GLY A 33 45.66 -55.61 -21.61
N ALA A 34 44.49 -55.24 -21.09
CA ALA A 34 44.31 -54.88 -19.67
C ALA A 34 44.31 -56.09 -18.72
N THR A 35 44.73 -55.89 -17.47
CA THR A 35 44.38 -56.79 -16.36
C THR A 35 43.04 -56.35 -15.81
N VAL A 36 42.03 -57.24 -15.82
CA VAL A 36 40.65 -56.87 -15.47
C VAL A 36 40.25 -57.48 -14.14
N ILE A 37 39.83 -56.62 -13.22
CA ILE A 37 39.24 -56.98 -11.95
C ILE A 37 37.73 -56.87 -12.09
N ILE A 38 37.05 -58.01 -12.05
CA ILE A 38 35.60 -58.11 -12.22
C ILE A 38 34.95 -58.04 -10.84
N SER A 39 34.11 -57.02 -10.61
CA SER A 39 33.46 -56.82 -9.33
C SER A 39 31.93 -56.90 -9.38
N GLY A 40 31.34 -57.43 -8.31
CA GLY A 40 29.91 -57.53 -8.09
C GLY A 40 29.55 -58.29 -6.79
N ARG A 41 28.25 -58.33 -6.45
CA ARG A 41 27.76 -58.92 -5.19
C ARG A 41 27.76 -60.45 -5.16
N ASN A 42 27.64 -61.10 -6.32
CA ASN A 42 27.46 -62.56 -6.41
C ASN A 42 28.74 -63.23 -6.90
N ARG A 43 29.49 -63.83 -5.97
CA ARG A 43 30.75 -64.54 -6.27
C ARG A 43 30.59 -65.60 -7.36
N ALA A 44 29.55 -66.41 -7.31
CA ALA A 44 29.34 -67.50 -8.27
C ALA A 44 29.19 -66.99 -9.71
N LYS A 45 28.45 -65.89 -9.92
CA LYS A 45 28.32 -65.26 -11.24
C LYS A 45 29.64 -64.68 -11.76
N LEU A 46 30.45 -64.11 -10.87
CA LEU A 46 31.78 -63.59 -11.21
C LEU A 46 32.73 -64.71 -11.60
N THR A 47 32.77 -65.80 -10.83
CA THR A 47 33.58 -66.99 -11.12
C THR A 47 33.21 -67.60 -12.48
N ALA A 48 31.93 -67.81 -12.73
CA ALA A 48 31.46 -68.37 -14.00
C ALA A 48 31.83 -67.48 -15.21
N LEU A 49 31.76 -66.15 -15.06
CA LEU A 49 32.22 -65.22 -16.09
C LEU A 49 33.73 -65.33 -16.31
N ALA A 50 34.52 -65.34 -15.23
CA ALA A 50 35.97 -65.42 -15.32
C ALA A 50 36.42 -66.72 -16.02
N GLU A 51 35.85 -67.87 -15.66
CA GLU A 51 36.12 -69.16 -16.30
C GLU A 51 35.77 -69.14 -17.79
N ARG A 52 34.60 -68.60 -18.15
CA ARG A 52 34.18 -68.45 -19.54
C ARG A 52 35.14 -67.55 -20.33
N MET A 53 35.54 -66.41 -19.77
CA MET A 53 36.47 -65.47 -20.43
C MET A 53 37.89 -66.06 -20.56
N GLN A 54 38.34 -66.87 -19.60
CA GLN A 54 39.59 -67.63 -19.69
C GLN A 54 39.54 -68.64 -20.84
N ALA A 55 38.42 -69.36 -20.99
CA ALA A 55 38.23 -70.34 -22.05
C ALA A 55 38.10 -69.71 -23.45
N GLU A 56 37.34 -68.62 -23.59
CA GLU A 56 37.04 -67.98 -24.88
C GLU A 56 38.18 -67.12 -25.42
N ALA A 57 38.94 -66.42 -24.55
CA ALA A 57 39.89 -65.40 -24.98
C ALA A 57 41.36 -65.87 -25.00
N GLY A 58 41.67 -67.08 -24.51
CA GLY A 58 43.04 -67.61 -24.47
C GLY A 58 44.03 -66.76 -23.63
N VAL A 59 43.51 -65.99 -22.69
CA VAL A 59 44.27 -65.01 -21.89
C VAL A 59 44.85 -65.70 -20.64
N PRO A 60 46.10 -65.42 -20.23
CA PRO A 60 46.68 -65.98 -19.01
C PRO A 60 45.82 -65.71 -17.77
N ALA A 61 45.60 -66.72 -16.92
CA ALA A 61 44.77 -66.62 -15.71
C ALA A 61 45.13 -65.43 -14.80
N LYS A 62 46.40 -65.02 -14.78
CA LYS A 62 46.90 -63.85 -14.03
C LYS A 62 46.33 -62.49 -14.45
N ARG A 63 45.61 -62.39 -15.58
CA ARG A 63 45.03 -61.13 -16.08
C ARG A 63 43.55 -60.95 -15.71
N ILE A 64 42.95 -61.91 -15.02
CA ILE A 64 41.56 -61.84 -14.52
C ILE A 64 41.59 -62.02 -13.00
N ASP A 65 41.05 -61.05 -12.27
CA ASP A 65 40.89 -61.11 -10.82
C ASP A 65 39.42 -60.82 -10.44
N LEU A 66 38.99 -61.27 -9.26
CA LEU A 66 37.62 -61.15 -8.78
C LEU A 66 37.59 -60.45 -7.43
N GLU A 67 36.76 -59.42 -7.30
CA GLU A 67 36.53 -58.74 -6.01
C GLU A 67 35.04 -58.67 -5.70
N VAL A 68 34.63 -59.29 -4.60
CA VAL A 68 33.21 -59.32 -4.19
C VAL A 68 32.95 -58.12 -3.31
N MET A 69 32.13 -57.20 -3.81
CA MET A 69 31.94 -55.89 -3.19
C MET A 69 30.51 -55.41 -3.44
N ASP A 70 29.87 -54.90 -2.41
CA ASP A 70 28.64 -54.11 -2.56
C ASP A 70 29.03 -52.65 -2.73
N GLY A 71 28.75 -52.11 -3.92
CA GLY A 71 29.08 -50.72 -4.21
C GLY A 71 28.23 -49.72 -3.42
N SER A 72 27.07 -50.11 -2.91
CA SER A 72 26.19 -49.22 -2.14
C SER A 72 26.66 -48.99 -0.70
N ASP A 73 27.58 -49.82 -0.19
CA ASP A 73 28.14 -49.71 1.16
C ASP A 73 29.57 -49.14 1.12
N PRO A 74 29.82 -47.92 1.65
CA PRO A 74 31.16 -47.32 1.64
C PRO A 74 32.22 -48.14 2.38
N VAL A 75 31.83 -48.92 3.41
CA VAL A 75 32.77 -49.77 4.17
C VAL A 75 33.23 -50.94 3.32
N ALA A 76 32.28 -51.62 2.66
CA ALA A 76 32.60 -52.69 1.71
C ALA A 76 33.43 -52.19 0.53
N VAL A 77 33.14 -50.99 0.01
CA VAL A 77 33.93 -50.39 -1.07
C VAL A 77 35.38 -50.13 -0.64
N ARG A 78 35.59 -49.58 0.56
CA ARG A 78 36.92 -49.33 1.10
C ARG A 78 37.73 -50.61 1.24
N ALA A 79 37.16 -51.63 1.88
CA ALA A 79 37.80 -52.93 2.04
C ALA A 79 38.15 -53.58 0.68
N GLY A 80 37.25 -53.50 -0.31
CA GLY A 80 37.47 -54.04 -1.64
C GLY A 80 38.58 -53.32 -2.41
N ILE A 81 38.61 -51.98 -2.37
CA ILE A 81 39.66 -51.19 -3.01
C ILE A 81 41.02 -51.43 -2.36
N GLU A 82 41.10 -51.47 -1.02
CA GLU A 82 42.34 -51.80 -0.31
C GLU A 82 42.86 -53.20 -0.67
N ALA A 83 41.96 -54.19 -0.78
CA ALA A 83 42.32 -55.54 -1.18
C ALA A 83 42.84 -55.60 -2.63
N ILE A 84 42.25 -54.83 -3.55
CA ILE A 84 42.70 -54.71 -4.94
C ILE A 84 44.10 -54.08 -4.99
N VAL A 85 44.30 -52.97 -4.28
CA VAL A 85 45.56 -52.23 -4.25
C VAL A 85 46.67 -53.07 -3.61
N ALA A 86 46.37 -53.86 -2.58
CA ALA A 86 47.34 -54.79 -2.00
C ALA A 86 47.82 -55.85 -3.00
N ARG A 87 46.97 -56.29 -3.94
CA ARG A 87 47.30 -57.33 -4.94
C ARG A 87 47.94 -56.76 -6.20
N HIS A 88 47.51 -55.58 -6.66
CA HIS A 88 47.87 -55.03 -7.98
C HIS A 88 48.62 -53.69 -7.91
N GLY A 89 48.75 -53.09 -6.73
CA GLY A 89 49.47 -51.84 -6.47
C GLY A 89 48.69 -50.56 -6.80
N GLN A 90 47.89 -50.55 -7.87
CA GLN A 90 47.17 -49.36 -8.33
C GLN A 90 45.90 -49.71 -9.13
N ILE A 91 45.11 -48.68 -9.47
CA ILE A 91 43.98 -48.79 -10.41
C ILE A 91 44.17 -47.76 -11.53
N ASP A 92 44.38 -48.21 -12.76
CA ASP A 92 44.54 -47.32 -13.91
C ASP A 92 43.19 -46.91 -14.52
N ILE A 93 42.22 -47.82 -14.51
CA ILE A 93 40.92 -47.61 -15.14
C ILE A 93 39.82 -48.03 -14.17
N LEU A 94 38.90 -47.12 -13.86
CA LEU A 94 37.70 -47.39 -13.08
C LEU A 94 36.48 -47.30 -13.98
N VAL A 95 35.77 -48.41 -14.18
CA VAL A 95 34.52 -48.44 -14.95
C VAL A 95 33.34 -48.67 -14.00
N ASN A 96 32.63 -47.58 -13.71
CA ASN A 96 31.42 -47.58 -12.90
C ASN A 96 30.21 -47.98 -13.76
N ASN A 97 30.09 -49.28 -14.02
CA ASN A 97 29.03 -49.88 -14.83
C ASN A 97 27.92 -50.52 -14.00
N ALA A 98 28.17 -50.86 -12.73
CA ALA A 98 27.14 -51.43 -11.87
C ALA A 98 25.89 -50.53 -11.79
N GLY A 99 24.74 -51.17 -11.57
CA GLY A 99 23.48 -50.46 -11.44
C GLY A 99 22.31 -51.43 -11.44
N SER A 100 21.30 -51.14 -10.62
CA SER A 100 20.05 -51.88 -10.59
C SER A 100 19.07 -51.36 -11.66
N ALA A 101 17.91 -52.02 -11.78
CA ALA A 101 16.87 -51.55 -12.69
C ALA A 101 16.03 -50.40 -12.09
N GLY A 102 16.10 -50.17 -10.78
CA GLY A 102 15.13 -49.35 -10.05
C GLY A 102 13.77 -50.04 -9.93
N ALA A 103 12.95 -49.60 -8.97
CA ALA A 103 11.55 -49.98 -8.94
C ALA A 103 10.83 -49.51 -10.22
N GLN A 104 10.13 -50.43 -10.89
CA GLN A 104 9.40 -50.20 -12.14
C GLN A 104 7.94 -49.82 -11.86
N ARG A 105 7.74 -48.68 -11.19
CA ARG A 105 6.45 -48.17 -10.74
C ARG A 105 6.32 -46.68 -11.08
N ARG A 106 5.08 -46.21 -11.26
CA ARG A 106 4.75 -44.77 -11.40
C ARG A 106 5.05 -44.05 -10.09
N LEU A 107 5.24 -42.73 -10.15
CA LEU A 107 5.62 -41.90 -9.00
C LEU A 107 4.76 -42.15 -7.74
N ALA A 108 3.43 -42.23 -7.90
CA ALA A 108 2.50 -42.44 -6.78
C ALA A 108 2.56 -43.85 -6.15
N GLU A 109 3.18 -44.81 -6.86
CA GLU A 109 3.20 -46.25 -6.54
C GLU A 109 4.62 -46.77 -6.25
N ILE A 110 5.61 -45.88 -6.15
CA ILE A 110 6.98 -46.27 -5.79
C ILE A 110 6.98 -46.80 -4.35
N PRO A 111 7.56 -47.98 -4.09
CA PRO A 111 7.70 -48.51 -2.73
C PRO A 111 8.73 -47.68 -1.96
N LEU A 112 8.29 -46.99 -0.91
CA LEU A 112 9.13 -46.16 -0.06
C LEU A 112 9.71 -46.95 1.12
N THR A 113 8.93 -47.87 1.69
CA THR A 113 9.32 -48.73 2.81
C THR A 113 9.36 -50.20 2.38
N GLU A 114 10.04 -51.04 3.16
CA GLU A 114 10.05 -52.50 2.94
C GLU A 114 8.63 -53.11 2.98
N ALA A 115 7.74 -52.55 3.82
CA ALA A 115 6.35 -53.00 3.91
C ALA A 115 5.52 -52.68 2.64
N GLU A 116 5.93 -51.69 1.85
CA GLU A 116 5.27 -51.30 0.59
C GLU A 116 5.74 -52.14 -0.62
N LEU A 117 6.69 -53.08 -0.45
CA LEU A 117 7.15 -53.96 -1.52
C LEU A 117 6.06 -54.96 -1.94
N GLY A 118 5.35 -54.63 -3.02
CA GLY A 118 4.39 -55.54 -3.66
C GLY A 118 5.03 -56.63 -4.55
N PRO A 119 4.23 -57.58 -5.06
CA PRO A 119 4.71 -58.65 -5.94
C PRO A 119 5.44 -58.08 -7.18
N GLY A 120 6.68 -58.50 -7.40
CA GLY A 120 7.50 -58.09 -8.55
C GLY A 120 8.27 -56.78 -8.41
N ALA A 121 8.26 -56.12 -7.25
CA ALA A 121 9.23 -55.05 -6.93
C ALA A 121 10.46 -55.65 -6.25
N GLU A 122 11.66 -55.40 -6.79
CA GLU A 122 12.91 -56.02 -6.29
C GLU A 122 13.69 -55.14 -5.31
N GLU A 123 13.38 -53.83 -5.22
CA GLU A 123 14.08 -52.89 -4.34
C GLU A 123 13.23 -51.65 -4.01
N THR A 124 13.48 -51.03 -2.85
CA THR A 124 12.87 -49.76 -2.43
C THR A 124 13.48 -48.57 -3.19
N LEU A 125 12.85 -47.39 -3.09
CA LEU A 125 13.42 -46.15 -3.63
C LEU A 125 14.81 -45.87 -3.06
N HIS A 126 14.99 -45.99 -1.75
CA HIS A 126 16.26 -45.72 -1.08
C HIS A 126 17.37 -46.64 -1.61
N ALA A 127 17.10 -47.96 -1.68
CA ALA A 127 18.03 -48.93 -2.26
C ALA A 127 18.37 -48.62 -3.72
N SER A 128 17.40 -48.18 -4.53
CA SER A 128 17.63 -47.77 -5.93
C SER A 128 18.63 -46.61 -6.03
N ILE A 129 18.47 -45.57 -5.20
CA ILE A 129 19.36 -44.40 -5.18
C ILE A 129 20.78 -44.80 -4.74
N ALA A 130 20.90 -45.62 -3.69
CA ALA A 130 22.19 -46.12 -3.21
C ALA A 130 22.91 -46.97 -4.27
N ASN A 131 22.20 -47.86 -4.94
CA ASN A 131 22.74 -48.76 -5.98
C ASN A 131 23.17 -48.03 -7.27
N LEU A 132 22.57 -46.89 -7.59
CA LEU A 132 22.78 -46.20 -8.87
C LEU A 132 23.69 -44.98 -8.74
N LEU A 133 23.44 -44.12 -7.76
CA LEU A 133 24.20 -42.89 -7.52
C LEU A 133 25.28 -43.10 -6.45
N GLY A 134 24.89 -43.68 -5.30
CA GLY A 134 25.79 -43.91 -4.17
C GLY A 134 27.02 -44.73 -4.56
N MET A 135 26.80 -45.83 -5.27
CA MET A 135 27.87 -46.71 -5.74
C MET A 135 28.92 -46.01 -6.60
N GLY A 136 28.48 -45.26 -7.63
CA GLY A 136 29.42 -44.52 -8.48
C GLY A 136 30.20 -43.48 -7.68
N TRP A 137 29.53 -42.83 -6.72
CA TRP A 137 30.14 -41.83 -5.86
C TRP A 137 31.20 -42.43 -4.93
N HIS A 138 30.86 -43.48 -4.19
CA HIS A 138 31.78 -44.15 -3.27
C HIS A 138 33.00 -44.71 -4.00
N LEU A 139 32.81 -45.35 -5.16
CA LEU A 139 33.92 -45.88 -5.97
C LEU A 139 34.88 -44.79 -6.44
N MET A 140 34.37 -43.68 -6.98
CA MET A 140 35.23 -42.58 -7.42
C MET A 140 36.03 -41.99 -6.25
N ARG A 141 35.37 -41.75 -5.11
CA ARG A 141 35.98 -41.17 -3.91
C ARG A 141 37.11 -42.05 -3.35
N ILE A 142 36.79 -43.33 -3.16
CA ILE A 142 37.67 -44.27 -2.46
C ILE A 142 38.78 -44.78 -3.39
N ALA A 143 38.53 -44.94 -4.69
CA ALA A 143 39.57 -45.37 -5.62
C ALA A 143 40.55 -44.24 -5.96
N ALA A 144 40.11 -42.98 -5.98
CA ALA A 144 40.92 -41.85 -6.45
C ALA A 144 42.34 -41.76 -5.83
N PRO A 145 42.58 -41.96 -4.53
CA PRO A 145 43.92 -41.96 -3.94
C PRO A 145 44.89 -42.99 -4.55
N HIS A 146 44.36 -44.07 -5.13
CA HIS A 146 45.12 -45.20 -5.68
C HIS A 146 45.20 -45.19 -7.22
N MET A 147 44.76 -44.10 -7.84
CA MET A 147 44.80 -43.91 -9.29
C MET A 147 45.99 -43.00 -9.67
N PRO A 148 46.96 -43.49 -10.48
CA PRO A 148 48.09 -42.67 -10.93
C PRO A 148 47.69 -41.60 -11.95
N VAL A 149 48.62 -40.70 -12.24
CA VAL A 149 48.47 -39.70 -13.32
C VAL A 149 48.23 -40.40 -14.66
N GLY A 150 47.23 -39.93 -15.42
CA GLY A 150 46.83 -40.51 -16.70
C GLY A 150 45.73 -41.58 -16.60
N SER A 151 45.30 -41.93 -15.37
CA SER A 151 44.17 -42.83 -15.15
C SER A 151 42.85 -42.29 -15.69
N ALA A 152 41.89 -43.20 -15.89
CA ALA A 152 40.58 -42.90 -16.45
C ALA A 152 39.44 -43.47 -15.59
N VAL A 153 38.47 -42.64 -15.26
CA VAL A 153 37.18 -43.02 -14.70
C VAL A 153 36.13 -42.93 -15.82
N ILE A 154 35.37 -44.01 -15.99
CA ILE A 154 34.29 -44.12 -16.97
C ILE A 154 33.00 -44.43 -16.21
N ASN A 155 32.10 -43.46 -16.18
CA ASN A 155 30.78 -43.64 -15.60
C ASN A 155 29.79 -44.07 -16.68
N VAL A 156 29.12 -45.21 -16.49
CA VAL A 156 28.09 -45.68 -17.43
C VAL A 156 26.73 -45.18 -16.95
N SER A 157 26.18 -44.19 -17.66
CA SER A 157 24.86 -43.63 -17.40
C SER A 157 23.82 -44.22 -18.36
N THR A 158 22.89 -43.42 -18.86
CA THR A 158 21.87 -43.81 -19.84
C THR A 158 21.29 -42.58 -20.52
N ILE A 159 20.97 -42.66 -21.80
CA ILE A 159 20.27 -41.57 -22.50
C ILE A 159 18.90 -41.27 -21.88
N PHE A 160 18.28 -42.27 -21.22
CA PHE A 160 16.97 -42.10 -20.59
C PHE A 160 16.99 -41.15 -19.38
N SER A 161 18.17 -40.74 -18.89
CA SER A 161 18.28 -39.69 -17.87
C SER A 161 17.93 -38.30 -18.40
N ARG A 162 17.65 -38.17 -19.71
CA ARG A 162 17.19 -36.95 -20.39
C ARG A 162 15.86 -37.11 -21.13
N ALA A 163 15.26 -38.30 -21.08
CA ALA A 163 14.04 -38.64 -21.82
C ALA A 163 12.82 -38.78 -20.90
N GLU A 164 11.63 -38.76 -21.50
CA GLU A 164 10.37 -39.09 -20.83
C GLU A 164 10.27 -40.62 -20.65
N TYR A 165 10.69 -41.12 -19.49
CA TYR A 165 10.82 -42.55 -19.22
C TYR A 165 9.79 -43.02 -18.17
N TYR A 166 8.55 -43.19 -18.62
CA TYR A 166 7.38 -43.53 -17.80
C TYR A 166 7.60 -44.73 -16.87
N GLY A 167 7.28 -44.58 -15.59
CA GLY A 167 7.34 -45.63 -14.56
C GLY A 167 8.75 -45.95 -14.06
N ARG A 168 9.73 -45.07 -14.31
CA ARG A 168 11.17 -45.34 -14.09
C ARG A 168 11.91 -44.23 -13.36
N ILE A 169 11.20 -43.37 -12.63
CA ILE A 169 11.80 -42.31 -11.79
C ILE A 169 12.91 -42.82 -10.86
N PRO A 170 12.78 -43.97 -10.16
CA PRO A 170 13.84 -44.53 -9.32
C PRO A 170 15.13 -44.88 -10.06
N TYR A 171 15.09 -45.00 -11.39
CA TYR A 171 16.24 -45.30 -12.24
C TYR A 171 16.84 -44.04 -12.88
N VAL A 172 16.02 -43.19 -13.50
CA VAL A 172 16.52 -42.06 -14.30
C VAL A 172 16.96 -40.86 -13.47
N THR A 173 16.33 -40.64 -12.31
CA THR A 173 16.65 -39.54 -11.40
C THR A 173 18.07 -39.66 -10.81
N PRO A 174 18.47 -40.81 -10.21
CA PRO A 174 19.85 -40.99 -9.75
C PRO A 174 20.87 -41.00 -10.90
N LYS A 175 20.50 -41.48 -12.11
CA LYS A 175 21.40 -41.40 -13.27
C LYS A 175 21.60 -39.96 -13.77
N ALA A 176 20.58 -39.11 -13.70
CA ALA A 176 20.73 -37.68 -13.98
C ALA A 176 21.64 -36.99 -12.96
N ALA A 177 21.47 -37.32 -11.67
CA ALA A 177 22.37 -36.86 -10.61
C ALA A 177 23.82 -37.34 -10.83
N LEU A 178 24.01 -38.60 -11.25
CA LEU A 178 25.32 -39.17 -11.57
C LEU A 178 26.01 -38.41 -12.71
N ASN A 179 25.27 -37.93 -13.69
CA ASN A 179 25.83 -37.14 -14.79
C ASN A 179 26.44 -35.82 -14.28
N ALA A 180 25.70 -35.09 -13.44
CA ALA A 180 26.19 -33.87 -12.81
C ALA A 180 27.38 -34.15 -11.87
N LEU A 181 27.28 -35.20 -11.06
CA LEU A 181 28.37 -35.66 -10.20
C LEU A 181 29.64 -35.98 -11.02
N SER A 182 29.50 -36.62 -12.18
CA SER A 182 30.63 -36.98 -13.05
C SER A 182 31.36 -35.74 -13.59
N GLN A 183 30.61 -34.70 -13.98
CA GLN A 183 31.20 -33.43 -14.42
C GLN A 183 31.94 -32.72 -13.27
N LEU A 184 31.37 -32.75 -12.06
CA LEU A 184 31.99 -32.16 -10.87
C LEU A 184 33.24 -32.93 -10.44
N ALA A 185 33.18 -34.26 -10.48
CA ALA A 185 34.32 -35.14 -10.24
C ALA A 185 35.44 -34.93 -11.27
N ALA A 186 35.10 -34.70 -12.55
CA ALA A 186 36.08 -34.36 -13.59
C ALA A 186 36.83 -33.06 -13.27
N ARG A 187 36.12 -32.05 -12.75
CA ARG A 187 36.71 -30.77 -12.34
C ARG A 187 37.72 -30.96 -11.19
N GLU A 188 37.40 -31.82 -10.22
CA GLU A 188 38.24 -32.06 -9.04
C GLU A 188 39.42 -33.00 -9.34
N LEU A 189 39.16 -34.13 -10.00
CA LEU A 189 40.17 -35.14 -10.34
C LEU A 189 41.07 -34.72 -11.51
N GLY A 190 40.60 -33.83 -12.38
CA GLY A 190 41.38 -33.31 -13.51
C GLY A 190 42.69 -32.64 -13.08
N ALA A 191 42.68 -31.90 -11.96
CA ALA A 191 43.88 -31.29 -11.39
C ALA A 191 44.93 -32.34 -10.94
N ARG A 192 44.50 -33.57 -10.68
CA ARG A 192 45.35 -34.72 -10.32
C ARG A 192 45.78 -35.55 -11.55
N GLY A 193 45.42 -35.10 -12.76
CA GLY A 193 45.70 -35.82 -14.00
C GLY A 193 44.84 -37.08 -14.20
N ILE A 194 43.72 -37.21 -13.48
CA ILE A 194 42.77 -38.31 -13.63
C ILE A 194 41.57 -37.82 -14.43
N ARG A 195 41.26 -38.49 -15.52
CA ARG A 195 40.15 -38.13 -16.42
C ARG A 195 38.86 -38.76 -15.93
N VAL A 196 37.74 -38.05 -16.02
CA VAL A 196 36.42 -38.59 -15.69
C VAL A 196 35.48 -38.31 -16.84
N ASN A 197 34.96 -39.34 -17.51
CA ASN A 197 34.06 -39.20 -18.64
C ASN A 197 32.82 -40.09 -18.46
N THR A 198 31.72 -39.73 -19.12
CA THR A 198 30.45 -40.45 -19.00
C THR A 198 30.00 -41.02 -20.33
N ILE A 199 29.59 -42.29 -20.35
CA ILE A 199 28.96 -42.91 -21.52
C ILE A 199 27.45 -42.89 -21.32
N PHE A 200 26.71 -42.51 -22.37
CA PHE A 200 25.25 -42.52 -22.41
C PHE A 200 24.80 -43.59 -23.42
N PRO A 201 24.61 -44.84 -22.98
CA PRO A 201 24.02 -45.87 -23.81
C PRO A 201 22.57 -45.51 -24.18
N GLY A 202 22.23 -45.73 -25.45
CA GLY A 202 20.85 -45.80 -25.93
C GLY A 202 20.11 -47.02 -25.36
N PRO A 203 18.88 -47.28 -25.85
CA PRO A 203 18.29 -48.61 -25.68
C PRO A 203 19.25 -49.64 -26.30
N ILE A 204 19.77 -50.59 -25.52
CA ILE A 204 20.73 -51.58 -26.03
C ILE A 204 20.00 -52.85 -26.46
N GLU A 205 20.24 -53.27 -27.71
CA GLU A 205 19.63 -54.47 -28.29
C GLU A 205 19.89 -55.69 -27.40
N SER A 206 18.81 -56.23 -26.82
CA SER A 206 18.85 -57.36 -25.88
C SER A 206 17.43 -57.87 -25.59
N ASP A 207 17.30 -59.12 -25.15
CA ASP A 207 16.00 -59.64 -24.68
C ASP A 207 15.44 -58.81 -23.53
N ARG A 208 16.32 -58.29 -22.66
CA ARG A 208 15.96 -57.45 -21.52
C ARG A 208 15.27 -56.14 -21.94
N ILE A 209 15.77 -55.42 -22.95
CA ILE A 209 15.16 -54.14 -23.33
C ILE A 209 13.76 -54.35 -23.93
N ARG A 210 13.55 -55.47 -24.63
CA ARG A 210 12.23 -55.85 -25.18
C ARG A 210 11.22 -56.08 -24.06
N THR A 211 11.58 -56.83 -23.03
CA THR A 211 10.72 -57.04 -21.84
C THR A 211 10.43 -55.73 -21.10
N VAL A 212 11.43 -54.85 -20.96
CA VAL A 212 11.24 -53.55 -20.30
C VAL A 212 10.26 -52.67 -21.09
N PHE A 213 10.41 -52.58 -22.41
CA PHE A 213 9.49 -51.81 -23.25
C PHE A 213 8.09 -52.39 -23.28
N GLN A 214 7.95 -53.71 -23.35
CA GLN A 214 6.65 -54.38 -23.23
C GLN A 214 5.98 -54.06 -21.89
N ARG A 215 6.74 -54.08 -20.78
CA ARG A 215 6.21 -53.71 -19.46
C ARG A 215 5.81 -52.24 -19.40
N MET A 216 6.58 -51.35 -20.01
CA MET A 216 6.24 -49.93 -20.12
C MET A 216 4.97 -49.72 -20.95
N ASP A 217 4.80 -50.42 -22.07
CA ASP A 217 3.60 -50.35 -22.91
C ASP A 217 2.36 -50.82 -22.12
N GLN A 218 2.49 -51.92 -21.35
CA GLN A 218 1.45 -52.38 -20.42
C GLN A 218 1.10 -51.34 -19.37
N LEU A 219 2.10 -50.76 -18.70
CA LEU A 219 1.89 -49.69 -17.72
C LEU A 219 1.30 -48.43 -18.36
N LYS A 220 1.57 -48.20 -19.66
CA LYS A 220 1.03 -47.10 -20.45
C LYS A 220 -0.40 -47.36 -20.97
N GLY A 221 -0.89 -48.60 -20.91
CA GLY A 221 -2.11 -49.02 -21.59
C GLY A 221 -2.03 -48.90 -23.12
N ARG A 222 -0.82 -49.07 -23.69
CA ARG A 222 -0.55 -48.93 -25.13
C ARG A 222 -0.26 -50.31 -25.76
N PRO A 223 -0.43 -50.47 -27.09
CA PRO A 223 -0.07 -51.69 -27.78
C PRO A 223 1.42 -52.04 -27.61
N GLU A 224 1.73 -53.33 -27.61
CA GLU A 224 3.11 -53.80 -27.55
C GLU A 224 3.94 -53.25 -28.71
N GLY A 225 5.10 -52.65 -28.40
CA GLY A 225 6.02 -52.09 -29.38
C GLY A 225 5.91 -50.57 -29.56
N ASP A 226 4.91 -49.90 -28.97
CA ASP A 226 4.72 -48.45 -29.05
C ASP A 226 5.94 -47.68 -28.51
N THR A 227 6.41 -48.05 -27.32
CA THR A 227 7.61 -47.44 -26.71
C THR A 227 8.87 -47.67 -27.56
N ALA A 228 9.02 -48.86 -28.15
CA ALA A 228 10.15 -49.17 -29.01
C ALA A 228 10.15 -48.30 -30.28
N HIS A 229 8.99 -48.21 -30.95
CA HIS A 229 8.80 -47.35 -32.12
C HIS A 229 9.06 -45.88 -31.82
N HIS A 230 8.58 -45.38 -30.66
CA HIS A 230 8.82 -44.01 -30.23
C HIS A 230 10.32 -43.71 -30.17
N PHE A 231 11.13 -44.53 -29.47
CA PHE A 231 12.56 -44.29 -29.36
C PHE A 231 13.32 -44.49 -30.67
N LEU A 232 12.95 -45.49 -31.48
CA LEU A 232 13.51 -45.64 -32.82
C LEU A 232 13.28 -44.39 -33.67
N ASN A 233 12.12 -43.75 -33.56
CA ASN A 233 11.81 -42.54 -34.31
C ASN A 233 12.64 -41.31 -33.92
N THR A 234 13.22 -41.30 -32.72
CA THR A 234 14.16 -40.25 -32.30
C THR A 234 15.57 -40.45 -32.87
N MET A 235 15.91 -41.63 -33.39
CA MET A 235 17.26 -41.92 -33.91
C MET A 235 17.46 -41.36 -35.31
N ARG A 236 18.56 -40.62 -35.50
CA ARG A 236 18.96 -40.06 -36.80
C ARG A 236 19.69 -41.07 -37.69
N LEU A 237 20.49 -41.97 -37.11
CA LEU A 237 21.32 -42.91 -37.84
C LEU A 237 20.61 -44.25 -38.09
N CYS A 238 20.53 -44.66 -39.37
CA CYS A 238 20.20 -46.04 -39.76
C CYS A 238 21.47 -46.88 -39.88
N ARG A 239 21.41 -48.18 -39.55
CA ARG A 239 22.52 -49.14 -39.73
C ARG A 239 22.04 -50.35 -40.51
N ALA A 240 22.98 -51.02 -41.19
CA ALA A 240 22.69 -52.24 -41.92
C ALA A 240 22.24 -53.36 -40.95
N ASN A 241 21.20 -54.09 -41.35
CA ASN A 241 20.84 -55.36 -40.73
C ASN A 241 21.68 -56.52 -41.30
N ASP A 242 21.46 -57.73 -40.81
CA ASP A 242 22.23 -58.93 -41.20
C ASP A 242 22.09 -59.28 -42.70
N GLN A 243 21.11 -58.68 -43.38
CA GLN A 243 20.84 -58.83 -44.82
C GLN A 243 21.34 -57.62 -45.63
N GLY A 244 22.01 -56.65 -45.00
CA GLY A 244 22.58 -55.46 -45.64
C GLY A 244 21.61 -54.30 -45.85
N ALA A 245 20.34 -54.41 -45.47
CA ALA A 245 19.36 -53.34 -45.60
C ALA A 245 19.50 -52.31 -44.47
N LEU A 246 19.37 -51.01 -44.78
CA LEU A 246 19.46 -49.93 -43.79
C LEU A 246 18.15 -49.79 -43.01
N GLU A 247 18.22 -49.90 -41.69
CA GLU A 247 17.07 -49.70 -40.79
C GLU A 247 17.47 -48.92 -39.53
N ARG A 248 16.48 -48.29 -38.87
CA ARG A 248 16.66 -47.77 -37.52
C ARG A 248 16.62 -48.95 -36.56
N ARG A 249 17.72 -49.18 -35.85
CA ARG A 249 17.88 -50.25 -34.87
C ARG A 249 18.58 -49.76 -33.62
N PHE A 250 18.50 -50.52 -32.54
CA PHE A 250 19.16 -50.19 -31.30
C PHE A 250 20.68 -50.42 -31.35
N PRO A 251 21.50 -49.61 -30.65
CA PRO A 251 22.93 -49.86 -30.47
C PRO A 251 23.20 -51.23 -29.84
N SER A 252 24.32 -51.83 -30.21
CA SER A 252 24.78 -53.09 -29.65
C SER A 252 25.59 -52.87 -28.36
N VAL A 253 25.73 -53.93 -27.57
CA VAL A 253 26.62 -53.92 -26.39
C VAL A 253 28.07 -53.64 -26.80
N GLY A 254 28.49 -54.11 -27.97
CA GLY A 254 29.83 -53.90 -28.51
C GLY A 254 30.14 -52.42 -28.76
N ASP A 255 29.17 -51.64 -29.26
CA ASP A 255 29.35 -50.21 -29.50
C ASP A 255 29.66 -49.45 -28.19
N VAL A 256 29.01 -49.82 -27.09
CA VAL A 256 29.26 -49.25 -25.76
C VAL A 256 30.65 -49.64 -25.24
N ALA A 257 31.05 -50.89 -25.45
CA ALA A 257 32.33 -51.37 -24.99
C ALA A 257 33.51 -50.77 -25.79
N ASP A 258 33.35 -50.59 -27.10
CA ASP A 258 34.36 -49.95 -27.95
C ASP A 258 34.55 -48.47 -27.56
N ALA A 259 33.46 -47.75 -27.23
CA ALA A 259 33.54 -46.41 -26.67
C ALA A 259 34.27 -46.39 -25.31
N ALA A 260 34.01 -47.37 -24.44
CA ALA A 260 34.70 -47.49 -23.15
C ALA A 260 36.20 -47.80 -23.32
N VAL A 261 36.59 -48.66 -24.27
CA VAL A 261 38.01 -48.91 -24.57
C VAL A 261 38.69 -47.62 -25.03
N PHE A 262 38.05 -46.85 -25.91
CA PHE A 262 38.58 -45.55 -26.34
C PHE A 262 38.81 -44.60 -25.16
N LEU A 263 37.80 -44.43 -24.29
CA LEU A 263 37.89 -43.59 -23.08
C LEU A 263 38.91 -44.10 -22.04
N ALA A 264 39.15 -45.40 -22.00
CA ALA A 264 40.13 -46.02 -21.11
C ALA A 264 41.57 -45.87 -21.61
N SER A 265 41.75 -45.81 -22.94
CA SER A 265 43.06 -45.75 -23.57
C SER A 265 43.73 -44.37 -23.46
N ALA A 266 44.99 -44.27 -23.88
CA ALA A 266 45.70 -43.00 -24.00
C ALA A 266 45.18 -42.13 -25.16
N GLU A 267 44.43 -42.68 -26.11
CA GLU A 267 43.89 -41.94 -27.26
C GLU A 267 42.91 -40.84 -26.84
N SER A 268 42.24 -41.03 -25.71
CA SER A 268 41.30 -40.06 -25.12
C SER A 268 41.96 -39.19 -24.04
N ALA A 269 43.30 -39.13 -23.95
CA ALA A 269 44.00 -38.41 -22.88
C ALA A 269 43.64 -36.91 -22.80
N ALA A 270 43.14 -36.34 -23.90
CA ALA A 270 42.66 -34.97 -23.97
C ALA A 270 41.20 -34.78 -23.50
N LEU A 271 40.46 -35.85 -23.20
CA LEU A 271 39.04 -35.81 -22.87
C LEU A 271 38.83 -35.99 -21.36
N SER A 272 38.20 -35.01 -20.71
CA SER A 272 37.73 -35.09 -19.33
C SER A 272 36.49 -34.22 -19.16
N GLY A 273 35.50 -34.70 -18.40
CA GLY A 273 34.19 -34.05 -18.26
C GLY A 273 33.27 -34.26 -19.46
N GLU A 274 33.70 -35.06 -20.45
CA GLU A 274 32.97 -35.27 -21.70
C GLU A 274 31.88 -36.35 -21.57
N THR A 275 30.89 -36.24 -22.44
CA THR A 275 29.78 -37.20 -22.54
C THR A 275 29.78 -37.84 -23.93
N ILE A 276 29.82 -39.17 -23.98
CA ILE A 276 29.78 -39.95 -25.22
C ILE A 276 28.42 -40.64 -25.37
N GLU A 277 27.63 -40.17 -26.33
CA GLU A 277 26.28 -40.70 -26.60
C GLU A 277 26.31 -41.87 -27.60
N VAL A 278 26.20 -43.09 -27.10
CA VAL A 278 26.12 -44.31 -27.92
C VAL A 278 24.66 -44.63 -28.19
N THR A 279 24.01 -43.79 -29.02
CA THR A 279 22.54 -43.75 -29.16
C THR A 279 22.03 -43.85 -30.59
N HIS A 280 22.91 -43.97 -31.59
CA HIS A 280 22.57 -43.75 -33.01
C HIS A 280 22.00 -42.34 -33.28
N GLY A 281 22.49 -41.34 -32.53
CA GLY A 281 22.13 -39.94 -32.71
C GLY A 281 20.67 -39.64 -32.35
N MET A 282 20.22 -40.09 -31.17
CA MET A 282 18.89 -39.77 -30.66
C MET A 282 18.71 -38.26 -30.49
N GLU A 283 17.65 -37.72 -31.07
CA GLU A 283 17.29 -36.30 -30.97
C GLU A 283 16.60 -36.00 -29.64
N LEU A 284 17.40 -35.67 -28.62
CA LEU A 284 16.92 -35.28 -27.31
C LEU A 284 17.63 -33.99 -26.86
N PRO A 285 16.91 -33.02 -26.26
CA PRO A 285 17.53 -31.79 -25.77
C PRO A 285 18.56 -32.08 -24.67
N ALA A 286 19.66 -31.32 -24.66
CA ALA A 286 20.72 -31.43 -23.65
C ALA A 286 20.22 -31.07 -22.24
N CYS A 287 19.50 -29.96 -22.15
CA CYS A 287 18.83 -29.43 -20.97
C CYS A 287 17.46 -28.87 -21.37
N SER A 288 16.58 -28.68 -20.38
CA SER A 288 15.31 -27.97 -20.55
C SER A 288 15.28 -26.82 -19.56
N GLU A 289 15.94 -25.73 -19.94
CA GLU A 289 16.16 -24.58 -19.06
C GLU A 289 15.98 -23.25 -19.77
N THR A 290 15.56 -22.23 -19.02
CA THR A 290 15.47 -20.85 -19.48
C THR A 290 15.77 -19.88 -18.33
N SER A 291 16.07 -18.62 -18.64
CA SER A 291 16.25 -17.57 -17.63
C SER A 291 14.99 -16.72 -17.50
N LEU A 292 14.67 -16.30 -16.28
CA LEU A 292 13.53 -15.40 -16.02
C LEU A 292 13.89 -13.97 -16.41
N LEU A 293 13.32 -13.48 -17.51
CA LEU A 293 13.69 -12.20 -18.12
C LEU A 293 12.82 -11.00 -17.70
N ALA A 294 11.79 -11.23 -16.89
CA ALA A 294 10.87 -10.19 -16.43
C ALA A 294 10.59 -10.33 -14.94
N ARG A 295 10.07 -9.28 -14.31
CA ARG A 295 9.42 -9.37 -13.00
C ARG A 295 7.97 -9.81 -13.16
N THR A 296 7.31 -10.14 -12.05
CA THR A 296 5.96 -10.71 -12.04
C THR A 296 4.88 -9.65 -11.85
N ASP A 297 3.78 -9.79 -12.60
CA ASP A 297 2.57 -8.96 -12.47
C ASP A 297 1.59 -9.58 -11.44
N LEU A 298 1.98 -9.66 -10.16
CA LEU A 298 1.16 -10.30 -9.11
C LEU A 298 0.11 -9.36 -8.55
N ARG A 299 -1.13 -9.85 -8.41
CA ARG A 299 -2.23 -9.12 -7.76
C ARG A 299 -2.54 -9.70 -6.39
N THR A 300 -3.08 -8.87 -5.50
CA THR A 300 -3.42 -9.25 -4.11
C THR A 300 -4.51 -10.29 -3.97
N ILE A 301 -5.25 -10.60 -5.05
CA ILE A 301 -6.38 -11.55 -5.06
C ILE A 301 -6.10 -12.84 -5.85
N ASP A 302 -4.92 -12.99 -6.45
CA ASP A 302 -4.64 -14.09 -7.39
C ASP A 302 -4.69 -15.48 -6.76
N ALA A 303 -4.46 -15.56 -5.45
CA ALA A 303 -4.43 -16.80 -4.68
C ALA A 303 -5.59 -16.95 -3.68
N SER A 304 -6.57 -16.03 -3.67
CA SER A 304 -7.71 -16.08 -2.75
C SER A 304 -8.44 -17.41 -2.78
N GLY A 305 -8.64 -18.02 -1.60
CA GLY A 305 -9.30 -19.32 -1.44
C GLY A 305 -8.46 -20.52 -1.88
N ARG A 306 -7.13 -20.37 -1.98
CA ARG A 306 -6.20 -21.46 -2.30
C ARG A 306 -5.21 -21.69 -1.17
N THR A 307 -4.85 -22.94 -0.99
CA THR A 307 -3.90 -23.37 0.05
C THR A 307 -2.61 -23.87 -0.60
N THR A 308 -1.48 -23.30 -0.16
CA THR A 308 -0.14 -23.66 -0.59
C THR A 308 0.62 -24.34 0.55
N LEU A 309 1.15 -25.54 0.29
CA LEU A 309 2.04 -26.25 1.22
C LEU A 309 3.51 -25.90 0.93
N ILE A 310 4.25 -25.45 1.92
CA ILE A 310 5.71 -25.29 1.84
C ILE A 310 6.36 -26.47 2.58
N CYS A 311 7.01 -27.37 1.85
CA CYS A 311 7.83 -28.43 2.43
C CYS A 311 9.25 -27.89 2.69
N ALA A 312 9.52 -27.51 3.93
CA ALA A 312 10.69 -26.78 4.36
C ALA A 312 11.76 -27.67 5.04
N GLY A 313 13.03 -27.39 4.74
CA GLY A 313 14.17 -27.90 5.48
C GLY A 313 14.47 -27.05 6.71
N ASP A 314 15.71 -26.57 6.84
CA ASP A 314 16.15 -25.64 7.90
C ASP A 314 16.21 -24.16 7.43
N GLN A 315 15.67 -23.84 6.24
CA GLN A 315 15.71 -22.50 5.61
C GLN A 315 14.65 -21.54 6.16
N ILE A 316 14.82 -21.06 7.40
CA ILE A 316 13.80 -20.25 8.09
C ILE A 316 13.51 -18.92 7.36
N GLU A 317 14.55 -18.24 6.84
CA GLU A 317 14.43 -16.95 6.16
C GLU A 317 13.64 -17.07 4.84
N GLU A 318 13.98 -18.06 4.01
CA GLU A 318 13.24 -18.40 2.79
C GLU A 318 11.78 -18.68 3.06
N VAL A 319 11.49 -19.47 4.09
CA VAL A 319 10.11 -19.84 4.45
C VAL A 319 9.32 -18.60 4.87
N MET A 320 9.92 -17.69 5.63
CA MET A 320 9.28 -16.42 6.01
C MET A 320 9.02 -15.54 4.78
N ALA A 321 10.00 -15.38 3.89
CA ALA A 321 9.85 -14.59 2.67
C ALA A 321 8.77 -15.15 1.74
N LEU A 322 8.77 -16.47 1.51
CA LEU A 322 7.74 -17.16 0.73
C LEU A 322 6.35 -17.00 1.35
N THR A 323 6.25 -17.18 2.67
CA THR A 323 4.97 -17.06 3.39
C THR A 323 4.41 -15.64 3.27
N GLY A 324 5.25 -14.62 3.42
CA GLY A 324 4.85 -13.22 3.24
C GLY A 324 4.33 -12.93 1.84
N MET A 325 5.06 -13.38 0.81
CA MET A 325 4.66 -13.19 -0.59
C MET A 325 3.35 -13.91 -0.92
N LEU A 326 3.23 -15.21 -0.58
CA LEU A 326 2.03 -16.00 -0.87
C LEU A 326 0.78 -15.45 -0.18
N ARG A 327 0.91 -15.00 1.07
CA ARG A 327 -0.18 -14.35 1.81
C ARG A 327 -0.58 -13.00 1.23
N THR A 328 0.39 -12.22 0.74
CA THR A 328 0.12 -10.94 0.06
C THR A 328 -0.75 -11.14 -1.19
N CYS A 329 -0.64 -12.30 -1.86
CA CYS A 329 -1.50 -12.70 -2.98
C CYS A 329 -2.84 -13.33 -2.56
N GLY A 330 -3.11 -13.48 -1.26
CA GLY A 330 -4.35 -14.07 -0.72
C GLY A 330 -4.33 -15.58 -0.48
N SER A 331 -3.17 -16.25 -0.56
CA SER A 331 -3.05 -17.70 -0.32
C SER A 331 -3.08 -18.01 1.18
N GLU A 332 -3.80 -19.07 1.55
CA GLU A 332 -3.53 -19.78 2.81
C GLU A 332 -2.21 -20.55 2.68
N VAL A 333 -1.42 -20.60 3.76
CA VAL A 333 -0.08 -21.19 3.75
C VAL A 333 0.06 -22.17 4.92
N ILE A 334 0.41 -23.41 4.57
CA ILE A 334 0.77 -24.49 5.50
C ILE A 334 2.26 -24.74 5.32
N ILE A 335 2.99 -24.91 6.42
CA ILE A 335 4.44 -25.15 6.39
C ILE A 335 4.72 -26.50 7.04
N GLY A 336 5.33 -27.42 6.29
CA GLY A 336 5.79 -28.71 6.80
C GLY A 336 7.29 -28.70 6.98
N PHE A 337 7.78 -28.82 8.22
CA PHE A 337 9.22 -28.84 8.52
C PHE A 337 9.77 -30.26 8.65
N ARG A 338 10.89 -30.53 7.98
CA ARG A 338 11.57 -31.84 8.00
C ARG A 338 12.24 -32.19 9.33
N SER A 339 12.47 -31.21 10.20
CA SER A 339 13.04 -31.46 11.54
C SER A 339 12.31 -30.68 12.62
N ALA A 340 12.19 -31.29 13.80
CA ALA A 340 11.62 -30.63 14.98
C ALA A 340 12.44 -29.40 15.41
N ALA A 341 13.75 -29.40 15.17
CA ALA A 341 14.62 -28.27 15.46
C ALA A 341 14.31 -27.05 14.58
N ALA A 342 14.13 -27.24 13.27
CA ALA A 342 13.76 -26.17 12.35
C ALA A 342 12.35 -25.63 12.63
N LEU A 343 11.40 -26.52 12.94
CA LEU A 343 10.06 -26.14 13.38
C LEU A 343 10.12 -25.22 14.60
N ALA A 344 10.86 -25.60 15.64
CA ALA A 344 11.01 -24.80 16.85
C ALA A 344 11.67 -23.43 16.58
N GLN A 345 12.68 -23.38 15.70
CA GLN A 345 13.32 -22.13 15.29
C GLN A 345 12.34 -21.19 14.55
N PHE A 346 11.51 -21.74 13.67
CA PHE A 346 10.48 -20.98 12.97
C PHE A 346 9.44 -20.42 13.95
N GLU A 347 8.94 -21.26 14.86
CA GLU A 347 7.98 -20.83 15.89
C GLU A 347 8.54 -19.70 16.76
N GLN A 348 9.83 -19.77 17.12
CA GLN A 348 10.51 -18.69 17.81
C GLN A 348 10.55 -17.40 16.99
N ALA A 349 10.97 -17.46 15.72
CA ALA A 349 11.05 -16.29 14.84
C ALA A 349 9.69 -15.61 14.59
N VAL A 350 8.61 -16.40 14.45
CA VAL A 350 7.24 -15.89 14.34
C VAL A 350 6.81 -15.19 15.63
N ASN A 351 7.14 -15.77 16.79
CA ASN A 351 6.81 -15.19 18.09
C ASN A 351 7.57 -13.87 18.37
N GLU A 352 8.83 -13.76 17.94
CA GLU A 352 9.60 -12.52 18.02
C GLU A 352 9.01 -11.42 17.12
N SER A 353 8.62 -11.78 15.89
CA SER A 353 7.97 -10.85 14.95
C SER A 353 6.61 -10.34 15.45
N ARG A 354 5.84 -11.19 16.14
CA ARG A 354 4.56 -10.83 16.77
C ARG A 354 4.68 -9.73 17.81
N ARG A 355 5.80 -9.65 18.54
CA ARG A 355 6.03 -8.57 19.52
C ARG A 355 6.09 -7.19 18.87
N LEU A 356 6.21 -7.12 17.55
CA LEU A 356 6.35 -5.90 16.76
C LEU A 356 5.16 -5.65 15.79
N ALA A 357 4.17 -6.55 15.71
CA ALA A 357 3.07 -6.45 14.74
C ALA A 357 1.72 -6.02 15.40
N GLY A 358 0.95 -5.18 14.69
CA GLY A 358 -0.37 -4.69 15.11
C GLY A 358 -1.49 -5.75 15.13
N ALA A 359 -2.73 -5.32 15.43
CA ALA A 359 -3.86 -6.14 15.89
C ALA A 359 -4.38 -7.26 14.94
N ASP A 360 -3.95 -7.34 13.68
CA ASP A 360 -4.51 -8.25 12.67
C ASP A 360 -3.57 -9.41 12.24
N PHE A 361 -2.57 -9.76 13.05
CA PHE A 361 -1.62 -10.84 12.70
C PHE A 361 -2.12 -12.26 13.07
N THR A 362 -2.56 -13.02 12.07
CA THR A 362 -2.77 -14.48 12.19
C THR A 362 -1.48 -15.23 11.82
N PRO A 363 -0.93 -16.09 12.69
CA PRO A 363 0.33 -16.79 12.40
C PRO A 363 0.13 -17.85 11.30
N PRO A 364 1.16 -18.21 10.53
CA PRO A 364 1.12 -19.37 9.65
C PRO A 364 1.10 -20.67 10.46
N ILE A 365 0.54 -21.72 9.86
CA ILE A 365 0.42 -23.04 10.48
C ILE A 365 1.65 -23.86 10.09
N ALA A 366 2.38 -24.35 11.10
CA ALA A 366 3.59 -25.13 10.92
C ALA A 366 3.41 -26.52 11.55
N LEU A 367 3.78 -27.57 10.81
CA LEU A 367 3.58 -28.98 11.17
C LEU A 367 4.85 -29.80 10.90
N PRO A 368 5.07 -30.93 11.61
CA PRO A 368 6.15 -31.86 11.29
C PRO A 368 5.88 -32.60 9.96
N LEU A 369 6.89 -32.68 9.09
CA LEU A 369 6.82 -33.35 7.77
C LEU A 369 8.19 -33.98 7.44
N ASP A 370 8.46 -35.17 7.96
CA ASP A 370 9.72 -35.89 7.75
C ASP A 370 9.60 -36.92 6.60
N PRO A 371 10.31 -36.75 5.47
CA PRO A 371 10.30 -37.71 4.37
C PRO A 371 10.84 -39.10 4.72
N ARG A 372 11.55 -39.26 5.84
CA ARG A 372 12.00 -40.57 6.34
C ARG A 372 10.87 -41.35 7.00
N ASP A 373 9.83 -40.65 7.46
CA ASP A 373 8.58 -41.23 7.95
C ASP A 373 7.39 -40.70 7.13
N PRO A 374 7.06 -41.35 5.99
CA PRO A 374 6.00 -40.90 5.11
C PRO A 374 4.63 -40.72 5.78
N ALA A 375 4.37 -41.38 6.91
CA ALA A 375 3.12 -41.21 7.66
C ALA A 375 2.95 -39.78 8.19
N THR A 376 4.05 -39.07 8.48
CA THR A 376 4.01 -37.66 8.89
C THR A 376 3.53 -36.76 7.75
N ILE A 377 3.87 -37.08 6.50
CA ILE A 377 3.41 -36.34 5.32
C ILE A 377 1.90 -36.55 5.14
N ASP A 378 1.47 -37.81 5.25
CA ASP A 378 0.05 -38.17 5.12
C ASP A 378 -0.80 -37.43 6.18
N ALA A 379 -0.31 -37.34 7.43
CA ALA A 379 -0.97 -36.57 8.50
C ALA A 379 -1.11 -35.05 8.18
N VAL A 380 -0.13 -34.43 7.52
CA VAL A 380 -0.23 -33.03 7.09
C VAL A 380 -1.31 -32.86 6.02
N PHE A 381 -1.46 -33.83 5.11
CA PHE A 381 -2.45 -33.79 4.06
C PHE A 381 -3.88 -33.97 4.58
N ASP A 382 -4.06 -34.89 5.53
CA ASP A 382 -5.34 -35.11 6.22
C ASP A 382 -5.76 -33.83 6.97
N TRP A 383 -4.83 -33.24 7.73
CA TRP A 383 -5.06 -31.97 8.41
C TRP A 383 -5.47 -30.85 7.44
N ALA A 384 -4.79 -30.73 6.30
CA ALA A 384 -5.10 -29.72 5.30
C ALA A 384 -6.50 -29.92 4.67
N GLY A 385 -6.90 -31.18 4.44
CA GLY A 385 -8.23 -31.54 3.95
C GLY A 385 -9.34 -31.13 4.91
N GLU A 386 -9.14 -31.35 6.21
CA GLU A 386 -10.12 -31.03 7.25
C GLU A 386 -10.25 -29.53 7.53
N ASN A 387 -9.17 -28.75 7.38
CA ASN A 387 -9.10 -27.37 7.87
C ASN A 387 -9.06 -26.29 6.79
N THR A 388 -8.63 -26.60 5.56
CA THR A 388 -8.35 -25.58 4.52
C THR A 388 -8.98 -25.89 3.15
N GLY A 389 -9.77 -26.97 3.05
CA GLY A 389 -10.32 -27.44 1.78
C GLY A 389 -9.32 -28.16 0.87
N GLY A 390 -8.14 -28.52 1.38
CA GLY A 390 -7.13 -29.32 0.70
C GLY A 390 -5.98 -28.54 0.05
N ILE A 391 -4.94 -29.26 -0.36
CA ILE A 391 -3.70 -28.67 -0.87
C ILE A 391 -3.82 -28.44 -2.38
N HIS A 392 -3.67 -27.18 -2.81
CA HIS A 392 -3.83 -26.78 -4.19
C HIS A 392 -2.50 -26.60 -4.93
N ALA A 393 -1.44 -26.30 -4.18
CA ALA A 393 -0.11 -26.04 -4.71
C ALA A 393 0.95 -26.40 -3.65
N ALA A 394 2.17 -26.72 -4.08
CA ALA A 394 3.27 -27.05 -3.18
C ALA A 394 4.59 -26.38 -3.59
N VAL A 395 5.37 -25.95 -2.61
CA VAL A 395 6.76 -25.53 -2.75
C VAL A 395 7.63 -26.53 -2.02
N ILE A 396 8.64 -27.08 -2.69
CA ILE A 396 9.58 -28.04 -2.10
C ILE A 396 10.95 -27.37 -2.02
N LEU A 397 11.40 -27.14 -0.78
CA LEU A 397 12.73 -26.63 -0.47
C LEU A 397 13.71 -27.80 -0.23
N PRO A 398 15.04 -27.55 -0.34
CA PRO A 398 16.06 -28.52 0.01
C PRO A 398 15.96 -28.89 1.49
N ALA A 399 16.53 -30.02 1.90
CA ALA A 399 16.50 -30.43 3.30
C ALA A 399 17.35 -29.54 4.20
N THR A 400 18.46 -29.01 3.68
CA THR A 400 19.36 -28.11 4.42
C THR A 400 19.75 -26.86 3.63
N SER A 401 19.99 -25.77 4.36
CA SER A 401 20.56 -24.48 3.94
C SER A 401 22.08 -24.52 3.85
N ARG A 402 22.73 -25.51 4.51
CA ARG A 402 24.19 -25.60 4.64
C ARG A 402 24.73 -26.71 3.75
N GLU A 403 25.47 -26.35 2.70
CA GLU A 403 26.16 -27.35 1.89
C GLU A 403 27.39 -27.93 2.63
N PRO A 404 27.57 -29.26 2.64
CA PRO A 404 28.48 -29.92 3.57
C PRO A 404 29.99 -29.77 3.26
N ALA A 405 30.42 -29.56 2.01
CA ALA A 405 31.82 -29.31 1.60
C ALA A 405 31.93 -28.81 0.14
N PRO A 406 32.96 -28.04 -0.26
CA PRO A 406 33.12 -27.59 -1.66
C PRO A 406 33.70 -28.67 -2.61
N CYS A 407 33.52 -29.96 -2.31
CA CYS A 407 34.15 -31.09 -3.03
C CYS A 407 33.24 -32.31 -3.11
N VAL A 408 33.45 -33.17 -4.11
CA VAL A 408 32.74 -34.45 -4.29
C VAL A 408 33.66 -35.66 -4.12
N ILE A 409 34.99 -35.50 -4.18
CA ILE A 409 35.93 -36.61 -3.98
C ILE A 409 36.37 -36.72 -2.52
N GLU A 410 36.72 -35.61 -1.88
CA GLU A 410 37.28 -35.59 -0.51
C GLU A 410 36.24 -35.54 0.61
N VAL A 411 34.94 -35.49 0.28
CA VAL A 411 33.83 -35.53 1.24
C VAL A 411 33.86 -36.84 2.06
N ASP A 412 33.33 -36.84 3.29
CA ASP A 412 33.18 -38.05 4.13
C ASP A 412 31.93 -38.89 3.78
N ASP A 413 31.85 -40.10 4.36
CA ASP A 413 30.80 -41.07 4.05
C ASP A 413 29.44 -40.66 4.62
N GLU A 414 29.41 -40.09 5.82
CA GLU A 414 28.18 -39.64 6.48
C GLU A 414 27.46 -38.56 5.67
N ARG A 415 28.21 -37.58 5.16
CA ARG A 415 27.67 -36.49 4.31
C ARG A 415 27.09 -37.01 3.01
N VAL A 416 27.74 -37.99 2.37
CA VAL A 416 27.20 -38.60 1.15
C VAL A 416 25.91 -39.35 1.45
N LEU A 417 25.88 -40.16 2.51
CA LEU A 417 24.69 -40.92 2.89
C LEU A 417 23.52 -39.99 3.24
N ASN A 418 23.76 -38.92 4.01
CA ASN A 418 22.74 -37.92 4.34
C ASN A 418 22.24 -37.18 3.08
N PHE A 419 23.13 -36.80 2.16
CA PHE A 419 22.70 -36.16 0.90
C PHE A 419 21.83 -37.08 0.05
N LEU A 420 22.19 -38.37 -0.07
CA LEU A 420 21.38 -39.35 -0.80
C LEU A 420 20.01 -39.54 -0.15
N ALA A 421 19.94 -39.64 1.18
CA ALA A 421 18.71 -39.85 1.92
C ALA A 421 17.79 -38.61 1.93
N ASP A 422 18.33 -37.44 2.23
CA ASP A 422 17.51 -36.25 2.52
C ASP A 422 17.21 -35.42 1.27
N GLU A 423 18.22 -35.21 0.42
CA GLU A 423 18.08 -34.32 -0.74
C GLU A 423 17.55 -35.05 -1.97
N ILE A 424 18.02 -36.27 -2.24
CA ILE A 424 17.58 -37.04 -3.41
C ILE A 424 16.36 -37.89 -3.07
N THR A 425 16.47 -38.83 -2.11
CA THR A 425 15.36 -39.71 -1.74
C THR A 425 14.20 -38.92 -1.13
N GLY A 426 14.45 -38.05 -0.15
CA GLY A 426 13.40 -37.29 0.52
C GLY A 426 12.57 -36.41 -0.42
N THR A 427 13.22 -35.79 -1.42
CA THR A 427 12.52 -34.99 -2.44
C THR A 427 11.59 -35.83 -3.30
N ILE A 428 12.02 -37.03 -3.71
CA ILE A 428 11.18 -37.97 -4.47
C ILE A 428 10.04 -38.51 -3.60
N VAL A 429 10.27 -38.76 -2.31
CA VAL A 429 9.23 -39.20 -1.35
C VAL A 429 8.11 -38.16 -1.25
N ILE A 430 8.44 -36.88 -1.05
CA ILE A 430 7.44 -35.79 -1.01
C ILE A 430 6.65 -35.73 -2.32
N ALA A 431 7.34 -35.78 -3.46
CA ALA A 431 6.69 -35.78 -4.78
C ALA A 431 5.78 -37.00 -4.98
N SER A 432 6.21 -38.18 -4.52
CA SER A 432 5.42 -39.43 -4.53
C SER A 432 4.12 -39.31 -3.74
N ARG A 433 4.20 -38.78 -2.52
CA ARG A 433 3.02 -38.56 -1.66
C ARG A 433 2.08 -37.49 -2.21
N LEU A 434 2.60 -36.38 -2.74
CA LEU A 434 1.77 -35.37 -3.43
C LEU A 434 1.06 -35.94 -4.67
N ALA A 435 1.77 -36.73 -5.48
CA ALA A 435 1.18 -37.41 -6.63
C ALA A 435 0.03 -38.33 -6.20
N ARG A 436 0.24 -39.14 -5.16
CA ARG A 436 -0.78 -40.02 -4.59
C ARG A 436 -1.99 -39.24 -4.06
N TYR A 437 -1.77 -38.17 -3.30
CA TYR A 437 -2.81 -37.31 -2.74
C TYR A 437 -3.69 -36.68 -3.82
N TRP A 438 -3.11 -36.12 -4.88
CA TRP A 438 -3.90 -35.50 -5.95
C TRP A 438 -4.58 -36.53 -6.86
N GLN A 439 -3.97 -37.70 -7.05
CA GLN A 439 -4.60 -38.80 -7.79
C GLN A 439 -5.81 -39.41 -7.06
N SER A 440 -5.86 -39.33 -5.72
CA SER A 440 -7.02 -39.79 -4.96
C SER A 440 -8.20 -38.80 -4.95
N GLN A 441 -7.97 -37.54 -5.32
CA GLN A 441 -9.05 -36.54 -5.37
C GLN A 441 -10.03 -36.84 -6.51
N ARG A 442 -11.32 -36.66 -6.25
CA ARG A 442 -12.40 -36.78 -7.23
C ARG A 442 -13.18 -35.48 -7.27
N LEU A 443 -13.46 -34.99 -8.48
CA LEU A 443 -14.23 -33.78 -8.70
C LEU A 443 -15.71 -34.11 -8.88
N THR A 444 -16.57 -33.21 -8.41
CA THR A 444 -17.99 -33.28 -8.73
C THR A 444 -18.21 -33.03 -10.23
N PRO A 445 -19.16 -33.73 -10.88
CA PRO A 445 -19.48 -33.50 -12.28
C PRO A 445 -19.80 -32.01 -12.55
N GLY A 446 -19.10 -31.41 -13.52
CA GLY A 446 -19.26 -30.00 -13.90
C GLY A 446 -18.39 -28.99 -13.13
N ALA A 447 -17.65 -29.41 -12.09
CA ALA A 447 -16.72 -28.53 -11.40
C ALA A 447 -15.49 -28.19 -12.27
N ARG A 448 -15.17 -26.90 -12.40
CA ARG A 448 -13.93 -26.43 -13.03
C ARG A 448 -12.83 -26.35 -11.99
N ALA A 449 -11.89 -27.29 -12.01
CA ALA A 449 -10.71 -27.27 -11.14
C ALA A 449 -9.45 -26.85 -11.91
N ARG A 450 -8.52 -26.15 -11.24
CA ARG A 450 -7.17 -25.92 -11.78
C ARG A 450 -6.28 -27.10 -11.41
N GLY A 451 -5.43 -27.52 -12.35
CA GLY A 451 -4.43 -28.55 -12.08
C GLY A 451 -3.47 -28.11 -10.97
N PRO A 452 -2.99 -29.03 -10.12
CA PRO A 452 -2.01 -28.71 -9.10
C PRO A 452 -0.71 -28.13 -9.66
N ARG A 453 -0.01 -27.36 -8.84
CA ARG A 453 1.29 -26.76 -9.18
C ARG A 453 2.34 -27.10 -8.14
N VAL A 454 3.56 -27.40 -8.60
CA VAL A 454 4.70 -27.68 -7.73
C VAL A 454 5.90 -26.85 -8.15
N ILE A 455 6.51 -26.15 -7.21
CA ILE A 455 7.78 -25.45 -7.45
C ILE A 455 8.86 -26.06 -6.56
N PHE A 456 9.89 -26.61 -7.18
CA PHE A 456 11.13 -26.96 -6.50
C PHE A 456 12.02 -25.73 -6.48
N LEU A 457 12.38 -25.22 -5.31
CA LEU A 457 13.19 -24.01 -5.19
C LEU A 457 14.56 -24.37 -4.63
N SER A 458 15.65 -24.04 -5.34
CA SER A 458 17.00 -24.35 -4.84
C SER A 458 17.43 -23.41 -3.71
N ASN A 459 18.50 -23.76 -3.00
CA ASN A 459 19.23 -22.81 -2.16
C ASN A 459 19.82 -21.67 -2.99
N GLY A 460 20.14 -20.55 -2.32
CA GLY A 460 20.95 -19.46 -2.88
C GLY A 460 22.40 -19.87 -3.16
N ALA A 461 23.20 -18.95 -3.69
CA ALA A 461 24.58 -19.26 -4.04
C ALA A 461 25.45 -19.55 -2.81
N ASP A 462 26.11 -20.71 -2.80
CA ASP A 462 26.99 -21.18 -1.72
C ASP A 462 28.39 -20.54 -1.71
N GLN A 463 28.68 -19.69 -2.71
CA GLN A 463 29.98 -19.08 -3.02
C GLN A 463 31.13 -20.07 -3.35
N ASN A 464 30.85 -21.37 -3.38
CA ASN A 464 31.79 -22.47 -3.54
C ASN A 464 31.52 -23.32 -4.79
N GLY A 465 30.72 -22.79 -5.71
CA GLY A 465 30.48 -23.39 -7.02
C GLY A 465 29.21 -24.23 -7.10
N ASN A 466 28.38 -24.24 -6.05
CA ASN A 466 27.05 -24.84 -5.96
C ASN A 466 27.08 -26.33 -6.33
N VAL A 467 28.03 -27.05 -5.75
CA VAL A 467 28.37 -28.42 -6.13
C VAL A 467 27.17 -29.34 -5.91
N TYR A 468 26.59 -29.32 -4.72
CA TYR A 468 25.45 -30.18 -4.40
C TYR A 468 24.16 -29.66 -5.01
N GLY A 469 23.97 -28.33 -5.04
CA GLY A 469 22.85 -27.71 -5.76
C GLY A 469 22.77 -28.12 -7.24
N ARG A 470 23.90 -28.30 -7.94
CA ARG A 470 23.94 -28.79 -9.32
C ARG A 470 23.54 -30.27 -9.45
N ILE A 471 24.02 -31.12 -8.54
CA ILE A 471 23.64 -32.55 -8.52
C ILE A 471 22.14 -32.69 -8.25
N GLN A 472 21.64 -31.97 -7.25
CA GLN A 472 20.23 -31.93 -6.89
C GLN A 472 19.38 -31.39 -8.04
N SER A 473 19.79 -30.30 -8.69
CA SER A 473 19.05 -29.72 -9.82
C SER A 473 18.95 -30.67 -11.01
N ALA A 474 20.01 -31.42 -11.32
CA ALA A 474 19.96 -32.42 -12.39
C ALA A 474 18.99 -33.56 -12.06
N ALA A 475 18.97 -34.01 -10.80
CA ALA A 475 18.03 -35.02 -10.33
C ALA A 475 16.58 -34.51 -10.41
N ILE A 476 16.31 -33.33 -9.84
CA ILE A 476 14.97 -32.71 -9.81
C ILE A 476 14.46 -32.45 -11.23
N GLY A 477 15.32 -31.95 -12.14
CA GLY A 477 14.95 -31.72 -13.52
C GLY A 477 14.43 -33.00 -14.21
N GLN A 478 15.07 -34.14 -13.95
CA GLN A 478 14.62 -35.41 -14.51
C GLN A 478 13.39 -35.98 -13.78
N LEU A 479 13.27 -35.79 -12.46
CA LEU A 479 12.06 -36.10 -11.70
C LEU A 479 10.85 -35.35 -12.28
N ILE A 480 10.97 -34.03 -12.49
CA ILE A 480 9.90 -33.20 -13.07
C ILE A 480 9.52 -33.68 -14.47
N ARG A 481 10.51 -33.98 -15.32
CA ARG A 481 10.27 -34.44 -16.70
C ARG A 481 9.37 -35.66 -16.72
N VAL A 482 9.71 -36.68 -15.94
CA VAL A 482 8.94 -37.92 -15.91
C VAL A 482 7.62 -37.73 -15.15
N TRP A 483 7.59 -36.93 -14.08
CA TRP A 483 6.35 -36.67 -13.35
C TRP A 483 5.29 -35.97 -14.21
N ARG A 484 5.67 -34.93 -14.96
CA ARG A 484 4.76 -34.26 -15.90
C ARG A 484 4.20 -35.24 -16.94
N HIS A 485 5.09 -36.05 -17.53
CA HIS A 485 4.69 -37.05 -18.52
C HIS A 485 3.77 -38.13 -17.93
N GLU A 486 4.06 -38.61 -16.71
CA GLU A 486 3.22 -39.58 -16.01
C GLU A 486 1.83 -39.00 -15.71
N ALA A 487 1.76 -37.79 -15.16
CA ALA A 487 0.51 -37.13 -14.81
C ALA A 487 -0.38 -36.84 -16.02
N GLU A 488 0.20 -36.42 -17.14
CA GLU A 488 -0.53 -36.19 -18.39
C GLU A 488 -1.18 -37.48 -18.90
N LEU A 489 -0.41 -38.58 -18.97
CA LEU A 489 -0.95 -39.86 -19.43
C LEU A 489 -2.00 -40.43 -18.47
N ASP A 490 -1.80 -40.28 -17.16
CA ASP A 490 -2.77 -40.71 -16.15
C ASP A 490 -4.08 -39.91 -16.27
N TYR A 491 -3.99 -38.59 -16.48
CA TYR A 491 -5.15 -37.72 -16.72
C TYR A 491 -5.90 -38.12 -17.99
N GLN A 492 -5.20 -38.33 -19.11
CA GLN A 492 -5.80 -38.76 -20.37
C GLN A 492 -6.56 -40.09 -20.22
N ARG A 493 -6.02 -41.04 -19.47
CA ARG A 493 -6.70 -42.32 -19.22
C ARG A 493 -7.93 -42.19 -18.34
N ALA A 494 -7.81 -41.47 -17.22
CA ALA A 494 -8.94 -41.25 -16.33
C ALA A 494 -10.08 -40.50 -17.06
N SER A 495 -9.73 -39.47 -17.84
CA SER A 495 -10.69 -38.74 -18.65
C SER A 495 -11.33 -39.62 -19.74
N ALA A 496 -10.58 -40.52 -20.38
CA ALA A 496 -11.13 -41.47 -21.35
C ALA A 496 -12.05 -42.53 -20.71
N ALA A 497 -11.82 -42.87 -19.45
CA ALA A 497 -12.67 -43.76 -18.66
C ALA A 497 -13.94 -43.08 -18.11
N GLY A 498 -14.09 -41.76 -18.29
CA GLY A 498 -15.21 -40.98 -17.79
C GLY A 498 -15.06 -40.50 -16.34
N ASP A 499 -13.89 -40.68 -15.73
CA ASP A 499 -13.61 -40.22 -14.36
C ASP A 499 -13.40 -38.70 -14.32
N HIS A 500 -14.04 -38.03 -13.36
CA HIS A 500 -13.82 -36.60 -13.09
C HIS A 500 -12.65 -36.42 -12.10
N VAL A 501 -11.43 -36.34 -12.64
CA VAL A 501 -10.19 -36.15 -11.86
C VAL A 501 -9.61 -34.75 -12.02
N LEU A 502 -8.69 -34.37 -11.12
CA LEU A 502 -7.94 -33.12 -11.25
C LEU A 502 -7.13 -33.08 -12.56
N PRO A 503 -6.98 -31.90 -13.19
CA PRO A 503 -6.05 -31.74 -14.30
C PRO A 503 -4.61 -32.10 -13.88
N PRO A 504 -3.75 -32.45 -14.85
CA PRO A 504 -2.40 -32.95 -14.55
C PRO A 504 -1.58 -31.91 -13.78
N VAL A 505 -0.76 -32.41 -12.86
CA VAL A 505 0.17 -31.56 -12.11
C VAL A 505 1.21 -30.96 -13.05
N TRP A 506 1.48 -29.67 -12.86
CA TRP A 506 2.55 -28.99 -13.56
C TRP A 506 3.62 -28.54 -12.58
N ALA A 507 4.81 -29.14 -12.67
CA ALA A 507 5.91 -28.87 -11.76
C ALA A 507 7.04 -28.11 -12.45
N ASN A 508 7.65 -27.09 -11.86
CA ASN A 508 8.87 -26.43 -12.35
C ASN A 508 9.93 -26.40 -11.25
N GLN A 509 11.19 -26.19 -11.62
CA GLN A 509 12.25 -25.86 -10.68
C GLN A 509 12.71 -24.42 -10.90
N ILE A 510 12.91 -23.66 -9.82
CA ILE A 510 13.59 -22.36 -9.85
C ILE A 510 14.98 -22.52 -9.22
N VAL A 511 16.01 -22.15 -9.99
CA VAL A 511 17.42 -22.22 -9.58
C VAL A 511 17.89 -20.84 -9.15
N ARG A 512 18.08 -20.66 -7.84
CA ARG A 512 18.50 -19.41 -7.20
C ARG A 512 20.00 -19.18 -7.22
N PHE A 513 20.80 -20.24 -7.15
CA PHE A 513 22.26 -20.11 -6.98
C PHE A 513 23.03 -19.55 -8.19
N ALA A 514 22.34 -19.30 -9.31
CA ALA A 514 22.87 -18.53 -10.44
C ALA A 514 22.95 -17.02 -10.14
N ASN A 515 22.20 -16.55 -9.13
CA ASN A 515 22.16 -15.17 -8.68
C ASN A 515 22.81 -15.04 -7.28
N ARG A 516 23.63 -14.00 -7.11
CA ARG A 516 24.36 -13.70 -5.84
C ARG A 516 23.84 -12.45 -5.12
N SER A 517 22.77 -11.84 -5.63
CA SER A 517 22.22 -10.61 -5.08
C SER A 517 21.24 -10.91 -3.95
N LEU A 518 21.15 -10.00 -2.97
CA LEU A 518 20.16 -10.08 -1.88
C LEU A 518 18.72 -10.10 -2.42
N GLU A 519 18.47 -9.40 -3.52
CA GLU A 519 17.18 -9.36 -4.21
C GLU A 519 16.76 -10.71 -4.84
N GLY A 520 17.71 -11.64 -5.01
CA GLY A 520 17.46 -12.94 -5.62
C GLY A 520 16.39 -13.77 -4.92
N LEU A 521 16.26 -13.66 -3.59
CA LEU A 521 15.22 -14.37 -2.84
C LEU A 521 13.83 -13.79 -3.12
N GLU A 522 13.65 -12.48 -3.01
CA GLU A 522 12.36 -11.82 -3.26
C GLU A 522 11.85 -12.08 -4.69
N PHE A 523 12.74 -11.97 -5.68
CA PHE A 523 12.42 -12.28 -7.06
C PHE A 523 12.00 -13.75 -7.24
N ALA A 524 12.67 -14.68 -6.57
CA ALA A 524 12.32 -16.10 -6.60
C ALA A 524 10.96 -16.35 -5.94
N CYS A 525 10.67 -15.71 -4.81
CA CYS A 525 9.39 -15.82 -4.10
C CYS A 525 8.24 -15.29 -4.96
N ALA A 526 8.43 -14.14 -5.61
CA ALA A 526 7.43 -13.57 -6.51
C ALA A 526 7.14 -14.50 -7.70
N TRP A 527 8.18 -15.01 -8.38
CA TRP A 527 8.00 -15.99 -9.46
C TRP A 527 7.39 -17.31 -8.99
N THR A 528 7.71 -17.74 -7.76
CA THR A 528 7.07 -18.91 -7.15
C THR A 528 5.57 -18.68 -7.00
N ALA A 529 5.15 -17.56 -6.40
CA ALA A 529 3.73 -17.22 -6.26
C ALA A 529 3.03 -17.12 -7.63
N GLN A 530 3.66 -16.48 -8.61
CA GLN A 530 3.11 -16.33 -9.97
C GLN A 530 2.90 -17.69 -10.65
N LEU A 531 3.86 -18.61 -10.55
CA LEU A 531 3.74 -19.93 -11.20
C LEU A 531 2.75 -20.85 -10.49
N LEU A 532 2.59 -20.73 -9.17
CA LEU A 532 1.62 -21.52 -8.41
C LEU A 532 0.17 -21.08 -8.68
N HIS A 533 -0.05 -19.78 -8.88
CA HIS A 533 -1.41 -19.21 -8.93
C HIS A 533 -1.84 -18.68 -10.31
N SER A 534 -0.93 -18.48 -11.26
CA SER A 534 -1.29 -18.13 -12.63
C SER A 534 -1.82 -19.31 -13.43
N GLN A 535 -2.49 -19.02 -14.54
CA GLN A 535 -2.89 -20.02 -15.53
C GLN A 535 -1.78 -20.33 -16.55
N ARG A 536 -0.66 -19.60 -16.52
CA ARG A 536 0.42 -19.77 -17.48
C ARG A 536 1.22 -21.04 -17.18
N HIS A 537 1.59 -21.78 -18.21
CA HIS A 537 2.50 -22.92 -18.14
C HIS A 537 3.81 -22.56 -18.83
N ILE A 538 4.93 -22.71 -18.12
CA ILE A 538 6.25 -22.66 -18.73
C ILE A 538 6.68 -24.09 -19.06
N ASN A 539 7.02 -24.32 -20.32
CA ASN A 539 7.40 -25.64 -20.83
C ASN A 539 8.76 -26.07 -20.31
N GLU A 540 9.71 -25.16 -20.24
CA GLU A 540 11.03 -25.40 -19.67
C GLU A 540 10.92 -25.82 -18.20
N ILE A 541 11.70 -26.84 -17.84
CA ILE A 541 11.65 -27.45 -16.50
C ILE A 541 12.39 -26.58 -15.50
N THR A 542 13.60 -26.15 -15.85
CA THR A 542 14.51 -25.40 -14.99
C THR A 542 14.48 -23.91 -15.32
N LEU A 543 14.13 -23.09 -14.34
CA LEU A 543 14.00 -21.64 -14.48
C LEU A 543 15.13 -20.98 -13.69
N ASN A 544 16.09 -20.41 -14.40
CA ASN A 544 17.25 -19.76 -13.81
C ASN A 544 16.95 -18.31 -13.47
N ILE A 545 17.35 -17.87 -12.28
CA ILE A 545 17.34 -16.44 -11.92
C ILE A 545 18.52 -15.76 -12.63
N PRO A 546 18.31 -14.62 -13.31
CA PRO A 546 19.39 -13.92 -13.99
C PRO A 546 20.45 -13.43 -13.00
N ALA A 547 21.71 -13.40 -13.42
CA ALA A 547 22.82 -12.98 -12.56
C ALA A 547 22.67 -11.53 -12.07
N ASN A 548 22.08 -10.65 -12.88
CA ASN A 548 21.70 -9.30 -12.51
C ASN A 548 20.23 -9.05 -12.89
N ILE A 549 19.34 -9.06 -11.90
CA ILE A 549 17.90 -8.91 -12.11
C ILE A 549 17.59 -7.53 -12.69
N SER A 550 18.09 -6.46 -12.08
CA SER A 550 17.82 -5.09 -12.53
C SER A 550 18.23 -4.82 -13.98
N ALA A 551 19.41 -5.30 -14.40
CA ALA A 551 19.90 -5.13 -15.76
C ALA A 551 19.13 -5.98 -16.78
N THR A 552 18.63 -7.15 -16.37
CA THR A 552 17.86 -8.04 -17.24
C THR A 552 16.39 -7.63 -17.36
N THR A 553 15.75 -7.20 -16.27
CA THR A 553 14.31 -6.91 -16.25
C THR A 553 13.96 -5.43 -16.43
N GLY A 554 14.94 -4.52 -16.32
CA GLY A 554 14.72 -3.07 -16.42
C GLY A 554 14.08 -2.40 -15.19
N ALA A 555 13.84 -3.15 -14.11
CA ALA A 555 13.17 -2.67 -12.89
C ALA A 555 13.92 -3.10 -11.63
N ARG A 556 13.97 -2.20 -10.61
CA ARG A 556 14.74 -2.38 -9.37
C ARG A 556 14.02 -3.14 -8.26
N SER A 557 12.71 -3.34 -8.34
CA SER A 557 11.94 -4.13 -7.37
C SER A 557 10.71 -4.78 -8.02
N ALA A 558 10.16 -5.83 -7.40
CA ALA A 558 8.87 -6.38 -7.83
C ALA A 558 7.77 -5.46 -7.33
N SER A 559 7.09 -4.78 -8.25
CA SER A 559 5.96 -3.90 -7.97
C SER A 559 4.70 -4.73 -7.69
N VAL A 560 4.66 -5.37 -6.52
CA VAL A 560 3.39 -5.91 -6.01
C VAL A 560 2.56 -4.73 -5.52
N GLY A 561 1.50 -4.36 -6.24
CA GLY A 561 0.43 -3.54 -5.68
C GLY A 561 -0.08 -2.39 -6.55
N TRP A 562 -1.04 -1.68 -5.94
CA TRP A 562 -1.86 -0.58 -6.48
C TRP A 562 -1.12 0.44 -7.37
N ALA A 563 0.19 0.64 -7.21
CA ALA A 563 0.96 1.58 -8.02
C ALA A 563 0.95 1.22 -9.52
N GLU A 564 1.02 -0.07 -9.89
CA GLU A 564 0.90 -0.46 -11.31
C GLU A 564 -0.50 -0.22 -11.86
N SER A 565 -1.54 -0.41 -11.03
CA SER A 565 -2.93 -0.16 -11.45
C SER A 565 -3.25 1.32 -11.68
N LEU A 566 -2.40 2.22 -11.19
CA LEU A 566 -2.52 3.66 -11.42
C LEU A 566 -1.86 4.11 -12.73
N ILE A 567 -0.92 3.34 -13.27
CA ILE A 567 -0.16 3.71 -14.47
C ILE A 567 -1.14 3.93 -15.62
N GLY A 568 -1.06 5.11 -16.25
CA GLY A 568 -1.89 5.46 -17.40
C GLY A 568 -3.14 6.26 -17.05
N LEU A 569 -3.56 6.31 -15.78
CA LEU A 569 -4.78 7.00 -15.37
C LEU A 569 -4.72 8.52 -15.66
N HIS A 570 -3.54 9.12 -15.51
CA HIS A 570 -3.30 10.55 -15.74
C HIS A 570 -2.17 10.82 -16.72
N LEU A 571 -1.94 9.89 -17.66
CA LEU A 571 -0.84 9.99 -18.60
C LEU A 571 -0.92 11.30 -19.41
N GLY A 572 0.19 12.04 -19.40
CA GLY A 572 0.32 13.29 -20.17
C GLY A 572 -0.34 14.51 -19.54
N LYS A 573 -0.98 14.37 -18.37
CA LYS A 573 -1.60 15.50 -17.65
C LYS A 573 -0.57 16.28 -16.85
N VAL A 574 -0.75 17.60 -16.76
CA VAL A 574 0.12 18.48 -15.94
C VAL A 574 -0.66 19.02 -14.75
N ALA A 575 -0.16 18.80 -13.53
CA ALA A 575 -0.78 19.26 -12.30
C ALA A 575 0.06 20.30 -11.56
N LEU A 576 -0.55 21.44 -11.23
CA LEU A 576 -0.01 22.42 -10.29
C LEU A 576 -0.62 22.20 -8.90
N ILE A 577 0.22 21.99 -7.90
CA ILE A 577 -0.21 21.63 -6.55
C ILE A 577 0.38 22.60 -5.53
N THR A 578 -0.48 23.39 -4.89
CA THR A 578 -0.07 24.27 -3.80
C THR A 578 0.02 23.51 -2.48
N GLY A 579 1.01 23.81 -1.65
CA GLY A 579 1.25 23.05 -0.42
C GLY A 579 1.73 21.62 -0.69
N GLY A 580 2.47 21.39 -1.77
CA GLY A 580 2.88 20.07 -2.25
C GLY A 580 4.07 19.42 -1.53
N SER A 581 4.61 20.03 -0.47
CA SER A 581 5.82 19.54 0.21
C SER A 581 5.57 18.45 1.27
N ALA A 582 4.33 18.27 1.72
CA ALA A 582 3.95 17.34 2.78
C ALA A 582 2.43 17.11 2.79
N GLY A 583 1.97 16.20 3.63
CA GLY A 583 0.55 15.98 3.88
C GLY A 583 -0.19 15.47 2.64
N ILE A 584 -1.49 15.80 2.58
CA ILE A 584 -2.37 15.46 1.46
C ILE A 584 -1.79 15.98 0.13
N GLY A 585 -1.30 17.22 0.08
CA GLY A 585 -0.73 17.80 -1.15
C GLY A 585 0.48 17.04 -1.69
N GLY A 586 1.41 16.65 -0.80
CA GLY A 586 2.56 15.83 -1.19
C GLY A 586 2.15 14.45 -1.69
N GLN A 587 1.19 13.80 -1.02
CA GLN A 587 0.67 12.50 -1.46
C GLN A 587 -0.11 12.58 -2.78
N ILE A 588 -0.90 13.64 -3.01
CA ILE A 588 -1.56 13.86 -4.31
C ILE A 588 -0.51 14.01 -5.41
N GLY A 589 0.55 14.80 -5.17
CA GLY A 589 1.65 14.97 -6.12
C GLY A 589 2.37 13.67 -6.44
N ARG A 590 2.70 12.89 -5.41
CA ARG A 590 3.29 11.55 -5.54
C ARG A 590 2.41 10.63 -6.38
N LEU A 591 1.13 10.49 -6.03
CA LEU A 591 0.22 9.57 -6.69
C LEU A 591 -0.11 10.00 -8.13
N LEU A 592 -0.28 11.29 -8.41
CA LEU A 592 -0.46 11.78 -9.77
C LEU A 592 0.76 11.49 -10.65
N ALA A 593 1.96 11.68 -10.11
CA ALA A 593 3.19 11.36 -10.82
C ALA A 593 3.28 9.86 -11.14
N LEU A 594 3.00 8.99 -10.16
CA LEU A 594 2.93 7.54 -10.34
C LEU A 594 1.85 7.13 -11.35
N SER A 595 0.75 7.88 -11.44
CA SER A 595 -0.31 7.66 -12.44
C SER A 595 0.04 8.16 -13.85
N GLY A 596 1.21 8.77 -14.04
CA GLY A 596 1.71 9.23 -15.33
C GLY A 596 1.62 10.73 -15.59
N ALA A 597 1.16 11.53 -14.63
CA ALA A 597 1.12 12.99 -14.75
C ALA A 597 2.50 13.63 -14.54
N ARG A 598 2.67 14.85 -15.04
CA ARG A 598 3.76 15.76 -14.66
C ARG A 598 3.27 16.66 -13.55
N VAL A 599 4.09 16.89 -12.53
CA VAL A 599 3.64 17.62 -11.33
C VAL A 599 4.58 18.79 -11.00
N MET A 600 3.99 19.95 -10.73
CA MET A 600 4.65 21.10 -10.10
C MET A 600 4.24 21.16 -8.63
N LEU A 601 5.19 20.91 -7.73
CA LEU A 601 4.98 20.99 -6.28
C LEU A 601 5.41 22.36 -5.76
N ALA A 602 4.46 23.15 -5.27
CA ALA A 602 4.72 24.48 -4.74
C ALA A 602 4.56 24.52 -3.22
N ALA A 603 5.52 25.12 -2.52
CA ALA A 603 5.46 25.35 -1.08
C ALA A 603 6.51 26.38 -0.62
N ARG A 604 6.40 26.83 0.63
CA ARG A 604 7.35 27.77 1.25
C ARG A 604 8.71 27.13 1.55
N ASP A 605 8.70 25.91 2.08
CA ASP A 605 9.88 25.22 2.58
C ASP A 605 10.59 24.45 1.44
N ARG A 606 11.74 24.99 1.01
CA ARG A 606 12.58 24.41 -0.04
C ARG A 606 13.03 22.99 0.31
N HIS A 607 13.50 22.78 1.54
CA HIS A 607 14.12 21.51 1.91
C HIS A 607 13.11 20.36 1.89
N LYS A 608 11.88 20.62 2.37
CA LYS A 608 10.80 19.62 2.30
C LYS A 608 10.35 19.32 0.88
N LEU A 609 10.36 20.31 -0.01
CA LEU A 609 10.07 20.09 -1.43
C LEU A 609 11.13 19.22 -2.09
N GLU A 610 12.41 19.50 -1.84
CA GLU A 610 13.53 18.70 -2.37
C GLU A 610 13.45 17.25 -1.88
N GLN A 611 13.13 17.04 -0.59
CA GLN A 611 12.90 15.69 -0.05
C GLN A 611 11.71 14.98 -0.73
N MET A 612 10.57 15.66 -0.89
CA MET A 612 9.39 15.11 -1.53
C MET A 612 9.66 14.79 -3.01
N GLN A 613 10.34 15.68 -3.72
CA GLN A 613 10.74 15.49 -5.11
C GLN A 613 11.66 14.28 -5.26
N ALA A 614 12.71 14.18 -4.45
CA ALA A 614 13.65 13.07 -4.50
C ALA A 614 12.96 11.73 -4.20
N MET A 615 12.03 11.70 -3.24
CA MET A 615 11.24 10.50 -2.94
C MET A 615 10.37 10.10 -4.14
N ILE A 616 9.61 11.04 -4.74
CA ILE A 616 8.75 10.74 -5.89
C ILE A 616 9.60 10.28 -7.08
N GLN A 617 10.73 10.95 -7.36
CA GLN A 617 11.63 10.57 -8.45
C GLN A 617 12.22 9.17 -8.24
N SER A 618 12.59 8.80 -7.00
CA SER A 618 13.03 7.45 -6.66
C SER A 618 11.93 6.42 -6.95
N GLU A 619 10.71 6.67 -6.48
CA GLU A 619 9.59 5.76 -6.72
C GLU A 619 9.23 5.64 -8.22
N LEU A 620 9.26 6.75 -8.97
CA LEU A 620 9.05 6.71 -10.41
C LEU A 620 10.11 5.89 -11.14
N ALA A 621 11.38 6.02 -10.73
CA ALA A 621 12.48 5.25 -11.29
C ALA A 621 12.37 3.76 -10.95
N GLU A 622 11.89 3.43 -9.73
CA GLU A 622 11.63 2.05 -9.31
C GLU A 622 10.51 1.40 -10.13
N VAL A 623 9.44 2.15 -10.45
CA VAL A 623 8.31 1.71 -11.28
C VAL A 623 8.65 1.67 -12.78
N GLY A 624 9.79 2.24 -13.19
CA GLY A 624 10.30 2.15 -14.57
C GLY A 624 9.91 3.31 -15.48
N TYR A 625 9.53 4.47 -14.94
CA TYR A 625 9.39 5.70 -15.73
C TYR A 625 10.76 6.21 -16.21
N THR A 626 10.85 6.63 -17.46
CA THR A 626 12.01 7.37 -17.99
C THR A 626 11.88 8.87 -17.71
N ASP A 627 13.01 9.58 -17.73
CA ASP A 627 13.08 11.04 -17.59
C ASP A 627 12.35 11.55 -16.34
N VAL A 628 12.55 10.84 -15.21
CA VAL A 628 11.87 11.12 -13.94
C VAL A 628 12.10 12.55 -13.44
N GLU A 629 13.25 13.13 -13.77
CA GLU A 629 13.60 14.51 -13.43
C GLU A 629 12.66 15.52 -14.11
N ASP A 630 12.32 15.30 -15.39
CA ASP A 630 11.44 16.16 -16.18
C ASP A 630 9.96 16.01 -15.82
N ARG A 631 9.60 15.02 -14.99
CA ARG A 631 8.21 14.74 -14.59
C ARG A 631 7.82 15.42 -13.29
N VAL A 632 8.78 15.73 -12.42
CA VAL A 632 8.52 16.25 -11.07
C VAL A 632 9.37 17.49 -10.85
N HIS A 633 8.74 18.66 -10.93
CA HIS A 633 9.37 19.95 -10.67
C HIS A 633 8.88 20.56 -9.36
N ILE A 634 9.70 21.42 -8.77
CA ILE A 634 9.37 22.12 -7.52
C ILE A 634 9.43 23.64 -7.68
N ALA A 635 8.56 24.34 -6.97
CA ALA A 635 8.52 25.79 -6.87
C ALA A 635 8.64 26.22 -5.39
N PRO A 636 9.87 26.34 -4.86
CA PRO A 636 10.10 26.76 -3.48
C PRO A 636 9.87 28.26 -3.29
N GLY A 637 9.58 28.66 -2.05
CA GLY A 637 9.36 30.06 -1.68
C GLY A 637 7.98 30.60 -2.05
N CYS A 638 7.02 29.73 -2.41
CA CYS A 638 5.66 30.14 -2.71
C CYS A 638 4.81 30.24 -1.42
N ASP A 639 4.51 31.46 -1.00
CA ASP A 639 3.47 31.78 -0.03
C ASP A 639 2.18 32.18 -0.75
N VAL A 640 1.11 31.42 -0.53
CA VAL A 640 -0.18 31.65 -1.18
C VAL A 640 -0.88 32.94 -0.75
N SER A 641 -0.41 33.59 0.31
CA SER A 641 -0.89 34.93 0.68
C SER A 641 -0.23 36.07 -0.12
N SER A 642 0.75 35.77 -1.00
CA SER A 642 1.44 36.75 -1.82
C SER A 642 1.07 36.63 -3.31
N GLU A 643 0.32 37.61 -3.82
CA GLU A 643 -0.13 37.65 -5.21
C GLU A 643 1.03 37.62 -6.23
N ALA A 644 2.13 38.34 -5.94
CA ALA A 644 3.32 38.33 -6.79
C ALA A 644 3.95 36.92 -6.89
N GLN A 645 3.95 36.15 -5.79
CA GLN A 645 4.46 34.78 -5.77
C GLN A 645 3.53 33.79 -6.45
N LEU A 646 2.21 34.02 -6.43
CA LEU A 646 1.25 33.24 -7.21
C LEU A 646 1.44 33.45 -8.72
N ALA A 647 1.72 34.68 -9.16
CA ALA A 647 2.02 34.98 -10.55
C ALA A 647 3.33 34.29 -11.02
N ASP A 648 4.40 34.42 -10.25
CA ASP A 648 5.69 33.74 -10.49
C ASP A 648 5.53 32.21 -10.49
N LEU A 649 4.69 31.65 -9.62
CA LEU A 649 4.39 30.21 -9.62
C LEU A 649 3.75 29.75 -10.94
N VAL A 650 2.77 30.50 -11.45
CA VAL A 650 2.12 30.18 -12.73
C VAL A 650 3.13 30.26 -13.87
N GLU A 651 3.94 31.33 -13.93
CA GLU A 651 4.97 31.50 -14.95
C GLU A 651 5.98 30.34 -14.95
N ARG A 652 6.51 29.97 -13.78
CA ARG A 652 7.44 28.82 -13.64
C ARG A 652 6.82 27.52 -14.09
N THR A 653 5.54 27.30 -13.77
CA THR A 653 4.82 26.08 -14.17
C THR A 653 4.66 26.01 -15.69
N LEU A 654 4.26 27.11 -16.32
CA LEU A 654 4.12 27.19 -17.77
C LEU A 654 5.47 27.11 -18.49
N SER A 655 6.52 27.69 -17.92
CA SER A 655 7.87 27.56 -18.48
C SER A 655 8.40 26.12 -18.39
N ALA A 656 8.05 25.36 -17.34
CA ALA A 656 8.50 23.98 -17.18
C ALA A 656 7.72 23.01 -18.07
N PHE A 657 6.40 23.17 -18.17
CA PHE A 657 5.53 22.14 -18.77
C PHE A 657 4.71 22.61 -19.98
N GLY A 658 4.70 23.90 -20.28
CA GLY A 658 3.94 24.50 -21.39
C GLY A 658 2.43 24.61 -21.16
N THR A 659 1.87 23.83 -20.23
CA THR A 659 0.45 23.88 -19.88
C THR A 659 0.17 23.49 -18.41
N VAL A 660 -1.08 23.65 -17.97
CA VAL A 660 -1.63 23.09 -16.74
C VAL A 660 -3.00 22.48 -17.05
N ASP A 661 -3.15 21.18 -16.81
CA ASP A 661 -4.44 20.49 -16.88
C ASP A 661 -5.17 20.56 -15.54
N TYR A 662 -4.45 20.36 -14.43
CA TYR A 662 -5.02 20.28 -13.08
C TYR A 662 -4.48 21.39 -12.18
N LEU A 663 -5.36 22.22 -11.64
CA LEU A 663 -5.05 23.14 -10.55
C LEU A 663 -5.56 22.55 -9.23
N ILE A 664 -4.66 22.19 -8.33
CA ILE A 664 -5.00 21.62 -7.02
C ILE A 664 -4.70 22.66 -5.95
N ASN A 665 -5.75 23.36 -5.53
CA ASN A 665 -5.70 24.35 -4.48
C ASN A 665 -5.71 23.66 -3.10
N ASN A 666 -4.55 23.10 -2.72
CA ASN A 666 -4.38 22.33 -1.48
C ASN A 666 -3.81 23.16 -0.31
N ALA A 667 -3.01 24.18 -0.59
CA ALA A 667 -2.43 25.00 0.47
C ALA A 667 -3.51 25.63 1.35
N GLY A 668 -3.22 25.73 2.65
CA GLY A 668 -4.05 26.47 3.58
C GLY A 668 -3.45 26.54 4.97
N ILE A 669 -3.84 27.57 5.72
CA ILE A 669 -3.45 27.80 7.10
C ILE A 669 -4.58 27.43 8.07
N ALA A 670 -4.23 27.17 9.33
CA ALA A 670 -5.22 26.89 10.37
C ALA A 670 -6.06 28.14 10.73
N GLY A 671 -5.53 29.33 10.46
CA GLY A 671 -6.10 30.59 10.92
C GLY A 671 -5.62 30.97 12.33
N VAL A 672 -6.30 31.93 12.95
CA VAL A 672 -5.89 32.51 14.25
C VAL A 672 -6.17 31.55 15.42
N GLU A 673 -7.21 30.72 15.29
CA GLU A 673 -7.68 29.81 16.34
C GLU A 673 -8.26 30.46 17.60
N GLU A 674 -9.02 31.53 17.40
CA GLU A 674 -9.70 32.31 18.44
C GLU A 674 -11.21 32.35 18.23
N MET A 675 -11.98 32.63 19.30
CA MET A 675 -13.39 33.01 19.16
C MET A 675 -13.49 34.32 18.37
N VAL A 676 -14.62 34.54 17.69
CA VAL A 676 -14.86 35.74 16.86
C VAL A 676 -14.63 37.05 17.65
N ILE A 677 -15.06 37.08 18.91
CA ILE A 677 -14.93 38.24 19.81
C ILE A 677 -13.48 38.56 20.20
N ASP A 678 -12.57 37.60 20.07
CA ASP A 678 -11.13 37.72 20.39
C ASP A 678 -10.25 37.81 19.15
N MET A 679 -10.84 37.60 17.98
CA MET A 679 -10.09 37.46 16.74
C MET A 679 -9.66 38.84 16.20
N PRO A 680 -8.36 39.05 15.92
CA PRO A 680 -7.89 40.26 15.26
C PRO A 680 -8.31 40.28 13.79
N VAL A 681 -8.63 41.47 13.28
CA VAL A 681 -9.11 41.66 11.89
C VAL A 681 -8.04 41.26 10.87
N GLU A 682 -6.79 41.57 11.16
CA GLU A 682 -5.64 41.24 10.33
C GLU A 682 -5.45 39.72 10.24
N GLY A 683 -5.68 39.01 11.35
CA GLY A 683 -5.64 37.56 11.38
C GLY A 683 -6.76 36.93 10.54
N TRP A 684 -7.98 37.45 10.66
CA TRP A 684 -9.10 37.06 9.79
C TRP A 684 -8.77 37.27 8.30
N ARG A 685 -8.32 38.47 7.93
CA ARG A 685 -7.96 38.81 6.55
C ARG A 685 -6.86 37.90 6.02
N HIS A 686 -5.82 37.64 6.81
CA HIS A 686 -4.73 36.74 6.41
C HIS A 686 -5.24 35.32 6.11
N THR A 687 -6.17 34.79 6.92
CA THR A 687 -6.79 33.49 6.67
C THR A 687 -7.61 33.46 5.38
N LEU A 688 -8.47 34.47 5.14
CA LEU A 688 -9.25 34.54 3.91
C LEU A 688 -8.35 34.71 2.68
N PHE A 689 -7.30 35.52 2.78
CA PHE A 689 -6.33 35.67 1.68
C PHE A 689 -5.65 34.34 1.34
N ALA A 690 -5.06 33.68 2.34
CA ALA A 690 -4.28 32.47 2.15
C ALA A 690 -5.10 31.23 1.75
N ASN A 691 -6.38 31.16 2.14
CA ASN A 691 -7.21 29.98 1.92
C ASN A 691 -8.26 30.17 0.82
N LEU A 692 -8.76 31.39 0.58
CA LEU A 692 -9.91 31.63 -0.30
C LEU A 692 -9.54 32.50 -1.50
N ILE A 693 -8.98 33.68 -1.27
CA ILE A 693 -8.66 34.63 -2.33
C ILE A 693 -7.52 34.09 -3.21
N SER A 694 -6.52 33.44 -2.62
CA SER A 694 -5.44 32.77 -3.36
C SER A 694 -5.93 31.74 -4.37
N ASN A 695 -6.98 30.99 -4.02
CA ASN A 695 -7.58 29.99 -4.90
C ASN A 695 -8.24 30.66 -6.09
N TYR A 696 -9.02 31.72 -5.85
CA TYR A 696 -9.63 32.50 -6.92
C TYR A 696 -8.57 33.13 -7.83
N SER A 697 -7.49 33.68 -7.27
CA SER A 697 -6.37 34.24 -8.03
C SER A 697 -5.74 33.22 -8.98
N LEU A 698 -5.41 32.01 -8.49
CA LEU A 698 -4.87 30.93 -9.34
C LEU A 698 -5.87 30.46 -10.40
N MET A 699 -7.16 30.35 -10.03
CA MET A 699 -8.24 30.04 -10.98
C MET A 699 -8.28 31.09 -12.10
N ARG A 700 -8.26 32.37 -11.74
CA ARG A 700 -8.32 33.50 -12.66
C ARG A 700 -7.14 33.55 -13.64
N LYS A 701 -5.94 33.15 -13.19
CA LYS A 701 -4.72 33.12 -14.02
C LYS A 701 -4.65 31.91 -14.96
N LEU A 702 -5.15 30.74 -14.54
CA LEU A 702 -5.04 29.49 -15.32
C LEU A 702 -6.28 29.16 -16.15
N ALA A 703 -7.46 29.64 -15.78
CA ALA A 703 -8.69 29.37 -16.52
C ALA A 703 -8.67 29.87 -17.99
N PRO A 704 -8.05 31.01 -18.37
CA PRO A 704 -7.92 31.39 -19.77
C PRO A 704 -7.18 30.34 -20.60
N LEU A 705 -6.08 29.81 -20.07
CA LEU A 705 -5.29 28.75 -20.71
C LEU A 705 -6.10 27.47 -20.85
N MET A 706 -6.76 27.04 -19.77
CA MET A 706 -7.57 25.82 -19.75
C MET A 706 -8.77 25.91 -20.73
N LYS A 707 -9.43 27.07 -20.83
CA LYS A 707 -10.47 27.31 -21.85
C LYS A 707 -9.89 27.27 -23.26
N LYS A 708 -8.73 27.90 -23.48
CA LYS A 708 -8.07 27.93 -24.80
C LYS A 708 -7.69 26.52 -25.29
N GLN A 709 -7.14 25.68 -24.42
CA GLN A 709 -6.80 24.29 -24.77
C GLN A 709 -8.03 23.37 -24.81
N GLY A 710 -9.19 23.82 -24.33
CA GLY A 710 -10.46 23.08 -24.40
C GLY A 710 -10.67 22.03 -23.30
N SER A 711 -9.80 21.98 -22.29
CA SER A 711 -9.98 21.12 -21.12
C SER A 711 -9.24 21.66 -19.89
N GLY A 712 -9.76 21.38 -18.70
CA GLY A 712 -9.07 21.64 -17.43
C GLY A 712 -9.83 21.10 -16.23
N TYR A 713 -9.15 20.96 -15.10
CA TYR A 713 -9.76 20.57 -13.83
C TYR A 713 -9.21 21.45 -12.70
N ILE A 714 -10.10 22.09 -11.96
CA ILE A 714 -9.78 22.85 -10.74
C ILE A 714 -10.33 22.07 -9.55
N LEU A 715 -9.47 21.73 -8.60
CA LEU A 715 -9.85 21.04 -7.38
C LEU A 715 -9.51 21.89 -6.15
N ASN A 716 -10.54 22.27 -5.39
CA ASN A 716 -10.39 22.98 -4.14
C ASN A 716 -10.35 21.99 -2.95
N VAL A 717 -9.24 21.96 -2.20
CA VAL A 717 -9.17 21.16 -0.96
C VAL A 717 -9.77 21.94 0.18
N SER A 718 -11.09 21.82 0.30
CA SER A 718 -11.89 22.34 1.40
C SER A 718 -11.73 21.46 2.65
N SER A 719 -12.72 21.44 3.52
CA SER A 719 -12.76 20.65 4.74
C SER A 719 -14.21 20.35 5.08
N TYR A 720 -14.46 19.20 5.71
CA TYR A 720 -15.77 18.87 6.26
C TYR A 720 -16.30 19.98 7.19
N PHE A 721 -15.41 20.65 7.93
CA PHE A 721 -15.77 21.77 8.80
C PHE A 721 -16.09 23.09 8.06
N GLY A 722 -16.01 23.11 6.73
CA GLY A 722 -16.59 24.17 5.88
C GLY A 722 -18.08 23.96 5.56
N GLY A 723 -18.69 22.91 6.11
CA GLY A 723 -20.07 22.54 5.81
C GLY A 723 -20.19 21.76 4.51
N GLU A 724 -21.42 21.39 4.19
CA GLU A 724 -21.84 20.76 2.95
C GLU A 724 -22.92 21.62 2.28
N LYS A 725 -23.39 21.23 1.10
CA LYS A 725 -24.42 21.98 0.38
C LYS A 725 -25.68 22.08 1.26
N ASP A 726 -26.20 23.31 1.40
CA ASP A 726 -27.37 23.69 2.20
C ASP A 726 -27.28 23.46 3.73
N ALA A 727 -26.21 22.84 4.24
CA ALA A 727 -26.00 22.60 5.66
C ALA A 727 -24.65 23.16 6.15
N ALA A 728 -24.71 24.16 7.01
CA ALA A 728 -23.52 24.72 7.64
C ALA A 728 -23.07 23.84 8.81
N ILE A 729 -21.76 23.79 9.06
CA ILE A 729 -21.18 23.12 10.24
C ILE A 729 -20.52 24.18 11.12
N PRO A 730 -20.98 24.40 12.36
CA PRO A 730 -20.35 25.35 13.25
C PRO A 730 -18.97 24.85 13.66
N TYR A 731 -17.96 25.72 13.57
CA TYR A 731 -16.61 25.37 13.97
C TYR A 731 -16.01 26.38 14.96
N PRO A 732 -16.45 26.32 16.24
CA PRO A 732 -16.05 27.30 17.24
C PRO A 732 -14.53 27.41 17.42
N ASN A 733 -14.09 28.63 17.70
CA ASN A 733 -12.72 29.12 17.75
C ASN A 733 -12.02 29.15 16.37
N ARG A 734 -12.75 28.94 15.27
CA ARG A 734 -12.18 28.74 13.92
C ARG A 734 -13.06 29.34 12.83
N ALA A 735 -13.74 30.44 13.12
CA ALA A 735 -14.68 31.06 12.20
C ALA A 735 -14.02 31.49 10.87
N ASP A 736 -12.83 32.10 10.93
CA ASP A 736 -12.02 32.47 9.77
C ASP A 736 -11.71 31.26 8.87
N TYR A 737 -11.29 30.15 9.47
CA TYR A 737 -11.02 28.90 8.77
C TYR A 737 -12.31 28.32 8.16
N ALA A 738 -13.38 28.22 8.94
CA ALA A 738 -14.66 27.66 8.49
C ALA A 738 -15.22 28.43 7.30
N VAL A 739 -15.17 29.77 7.36
CA VAL A 739 -15.60 30.67 6.28
C VAL A 739 -14.73 30.50 5.06
N SER A 740 -13.41 30.46 5.21
CA SER A 740 -12.52 30.23 4.06
C SER A 740 -12.78 28.88 3.38
N LYS A 741 -13.06 27.81 4.14
CA LYS A 741 -13.35 26.47 3.62
C LYS A 741 -14.74 26.36 3.01
N ALA A 742 -15.74 26.99 3.62
CA ALA A 742 -17.07 27.14 3.03
C ALA A 742 -17.00 27.90 1.70
N GLY A 743 -16.20 28.98 1.62
CA GLY A 743 -15.96 29.72 0.40
C GLY A 743 -15.32 28.88 -0.70
N GLN A 744 -14.33 28.03 -0.37
CA GLN A 744 -13.72 27.11 -1.34
C GLN A 744 -14.74 26.13 -1.97
N ARG A 745 -15.68 25.62 -1.15
CA ARG A 745 -16.79 24.77 -1.62
C ARG A 745 -17.81 25.58 -2.44
N ALA A 746 -18.24 26.72 -1.92
CA ALA A 746 -19.19 27.60 -2.58
C ALA A 746 -18.67 28.07 -3.95
N MET A 747 -17.36 28.28 -4.09
CA MET A 747 -16.74 28.54 -5.39
C MET A 747 -16.93 27.38 -6.37
N ALA A 748 -16.76 26.12 -5.94
CA ALA A 748 -17.01 24.98 -6.82
C ALA A 748 -18.48 24.95 -7.27
N GLU A 749 -19.42 25.14 -6.34
CA GLU A 749 -20.86 25.16 -6.61
C GLU A 749 -21.26 26.24 -7.65
N VAL A 750 -20.77 27.47 -7.49
CA VAL A 750 -21.22 28.60 -8.33
C VAL A 750 -20.40 28.76 -9.61
N PHE A 751 -19.08 28.53 -9.59
CA PHE A 751 -18.22 28.76 -10.75
C PHE A 751 -18.31 27.64 -11.80
N ALA A 752 -18.80 26.44 -11.43
CA ALA A 752 -18.91 25.33 -12.38
C ALA A 752 -19.73 25.68 -13.63
N ARG A 753 -20.81 26.45 -13.46
CA ARG A 753 -21.63 26.92 -14.57
C ARG A 753 -20.86 27.80 -15.57
N PHE A 754 -19.94 28.63 -15.07
CA PHE A 754 -19.22 29.62 -15.88
C PHE A 754 -17.91 29.08 -16.45
N LEU A 755 -17.28 28.15 -15.73
CA LEU A 755 -16.04 27.49 -16.14
C LEU A 755 -16.28 26.38 -17.17
N GLY A 756 -17.45 25.74 -17.17
CA GLY A 756 -17.88 24.85 -18.24
C GLY A 756 -18.02 25.56 -19.59
N PRO A 757 -18.08 24.81 -20.71
CA PRO A 757 -18.01 23.35 -20.80
C PRO A 757 -16.58 22.78 -20.72
N GLU A 758 -15.53 23.61 -20.79
CA GLU A 758 -14.16 23.13 -20.90
C GLU A 758 -13.55 22.71 -19.55
N ILE A 759 -13.92 23.37 -18.46
CA ILE A 759 -13.24 23.23 -17.17
C ILE A 759 -14.16 22.63 -16.12
N GLN A 760 -13.75 21.50 -15.55
CA GLN A 760 -14.37 20.95 -14.34
C GLN A 760 -13.87 21.72 -13.12
N ILE A 761 -14.77 22.06 -12.20
CA ILE A 761 -14.38 22.57 -10.89
C ILE A 761 -15.14 21.81 -9.80
N ASN A 762 -14.40 21.23 -8.86
CA ASN A 762 -14.96 20.48 -7.75
C ASN A 762 -14.20 20.80 -6.46
N ALA A 763 -14.74 20.40 -5.32
CA ALA A 763 -14.05 20.44 -4.05
C ALA A 763 -13.91 19.04 -3.43
N ILE A 764 -12.95 18.88 -2.52
CA ILE A 764 -12.94 17.77 -1.56
C ILE A 764 -13.07 18.33 -0.15
N ALA A 765 -13.83 17.65 0.70
CA ALA A 765 -14.09 18.05 2.08
C ALA A 765 -13.70 16.93 3.06
N PRO A 766 -12.39 16.65 3.22
CA PRO A 766 -11.93 15.70 4.22
C PRO A 766 -12.20 16.21 5.64
N GLY A 767 -12.39 15.25 6.55
CA GLY A 767 -12.47 15.49 7.99
C GLY A 767 -11.07 15.56 8.61
N PRO A 768 -10.91 15.06 9.85
CA PRO A 768 -9.59 14.78 10.42
C PRO A 768 -8.88 13.68 9.64
N VAL A 769 -7.61 13.93 9.29
CA VAL A 769 -6.80 13.03 8.46
C VAL A 769 -5.59 12.56 9.25
N GLU A 770 -5.39 11.25 9.32
CA GLU A 770 -4.24 10.63 9.99
C GLU A 770 -2.95 10.93 9.23
N GLY A 771 -2.00 11.52 9.95
CA GLY A 771 -0.70 11.93 9.43
C GLY A 771 0.12 12.66 10.48
N ASP A 772 1.30 13.10 10.10
CA ASP A 772 2.27 13.74 11.01
C ASP A 772 1.73 15.04 11.60
N ARG A 773 0.93 15.78 10.84
CA ARG A 773 0.29 17.02 11.33
C ARG A 773 -0.75 16.75 12.42
N LEU A 774 -1.49 15.64 12.34
CA LEU A 774 -2.50 15.28 13.32
C LEU A 774 -1.85 14.75 14.61
N ARG A 775 -0.87 13.84 14.46
CA ARG A 775 -0.13 13.23 15.58
C ARG A 775 0.77 14.24 16.32
N GLY A 776 1.38 15.17 15.58
CA GLY A 776 2.47 16.01 16.09
C GLY A 776 3.82 15.34 15.88
N THR A 777 4.88 16.14 15.72
CA THR A 777 6.24 15.67 15.49
C THR A 777 7.23 16.39 16.39
N GLY A 778 8.14 15.63 17.01
CA GLY A 778 9.10 16.15 17.99
C GLY A 778 8.40 16.87 19.14
N GLU A 779 8.75 18.14 19.37
CA GLU A 779 8.17 18.98 20.42
C GLU A 779 6.84 19.64 20.04
N ARG A 780 6.40 19.53 18.77
CA ARG A 780 5.15 20.17 18.31
C ARG A 780 3.94 19.33 18.72
N PRO A 781 2.99 19.86 19.51
CA PRO A 781 1.81 19.12 19.92
C PRO A 781 0.93 18.79 18.71
N GLY A 782 0.35 17.58 18.71
CA GLY A 782 -0.66 17.18 17.73
C GLY A 782 -1.89 18.08 17.77
N LEU A 783 -2.67 18.07 16.68
CA LEU A 783 -3.80 19.00 16.49
C LEU A 783 -4.86 18.88 17.60
N PHE A 784 -5.12 17.68 18.10
CA PHE A 784 -6.06 17.47 19.21
C PHE A 784 -5.56 18.06 20.53
N ALA A 785 -4.26 17.93 20.82
CA ALA A 785 -3.66 18.54 22.01
C ALA A 785 -3.65 20.07 21.92
N ARG A 786 -3.34 20.61 20.73
CA ARG A 786 -3.42 22.05 20.47
C ARG A 786 -4.84 22.59 20.65
N ARG A 787 -5.85 21.91 20.09
CA ARG A 787 -7.26 22.27 20.24
C ARG A 787 -7.74 22.15 21.69
N ALA A 788 -7.30 21.11 22.40
CA ALA A 788 -7.63 20.89 23.81
C ALA A 788 -7.12 22.01 24.71
N ARG A 789 -5.87 22.47 24.49
CA ARG A 789 -5.33 23.63 25.19
C ARG A 789 -6.16 24.90 24.95
N LEU A 790 -6.53 25.16 23.69
CA LEU A 790 -7.38 26.31 23.33
C LEU A 790 -8.77 26.23 23.98
N ILE A 791 -9.35 25.02 24.11
CA ILE A 791 -10.64 24.83 24.80
C ILE A 791 -10.52 25.22 26.28
N LEU A 792 -9.44 24.81 26.96
CA LEU A 792 -9.20 25.14 28.36
C LEU A 792 -8.98 26.64 28.58
N GLU A 793 -8.15 27.27 27.74
CA GLU A 793 -7.88 28.70 27.78
C GLU A 793 -9.16 29.52 27.54
N ASN A 794 -9.95 29.17 26.52
CA ASN A 794 -11.21 29.84 26.23
C ASN A 794 -12.26 29.60 27.32
N LYS A 795 -12.33 28.39 27.90
CA LYS A 795 -13.22 28.11 29.03
C LYS A 795 -12.90 29.02 30.21
N ARG A 796 -11.62 29.10 30.59
CA ARG A 796 -11.16 29.97 31.68
C ARG A 796 -11.49 31.45 31.42
N LEU A 797 -11.22 31.92 30.19
CA LEU A 797 -11.52 33.30 29.78
C LEU A 797 -13.03 33.60 29.80
N ASN A 798 -13.86 32.71 29.27
CA ASN A 798 -15.32 32.84 29.25
C ASN A 798 -15.89 32.88 30.65
N GLU A 799 -15.43 32.03 31.56
CA GLU A 799 -15.92 31.98 32.94
C GLU A 799 -15.55 33.23 33.74
N LEU A 800 -14.34 33.77 33.58
CA LEU A 800 -13.91 35.03 34.19
C LEU A 800 -14.70 36.22 33.66
N HIS A 801 -14.81 36.33 32.33
CA HIS A 801 -15.61 37.38 31.71
C HIS A 801 -17.08 37.30 32.17
N ALA A 802 -17.67 36.10 32.21
CA ALA A 802 -19.04 35.92 32.66
C ALA A 802 -19.25 36.30 34.12
N ALA A 803 -18.31 35.98 35.02
CA ALA A 803 -18.42 36.39 36.42
C ALA A 803 -18.27 37.90 36.61
N LEU A 804 -17.42 38.57 35.82
CA LEU A 804 -17.32 40.04 35.81
C LEU A 804 -18.59 40.70 35.31
N ILE A 805 -19.15 40.22 34.19
CA ILE A 805 -20.42 40.75 33.65
C ILE A 805 -21.57 40.51 34.63
N ALA A 806 -21.65 39.33 35.26
CA ALA A 806 -22.67 39.04 36.27
C ALA A 806 -22.53 39.93 37.51
N ALA A 807 -21.30 40.16 37.98
CA ALA A 807 -21.03 41.11 39.06
C ALA A 807 -21.45 42.53 38.66
N ALA A 808 -21.07 43.01 37.47
CA ALA A 808 -21.44 44.34 36.98
C ALA A 808 -22.96 44.55 36.80
N ARG A 809 -23.74 43.47 36.67
CA ARG A 809 -25.22 43.53 36.60
C ARG A 809 -25.89 43.60 37.98
N THR A 810 -25.19 43.28 39.05
CA THR A 810 -25.79 43.09 40.39
C THR A 810 -25.13 43.93 41.49
N ASP A 811 -23.90 44.39 41.26
CA ASP A 811 -23.09 45.20 42.16
C ASP A 811 -23.04 46.63 41.62
N GLU A 812 -22.94 47.63 42.51
CA GLU A 812 -22.86 49.05 42.13
C GLU A 812 -21.46 49.46 41.65
N ARG A 813 -20.45 48.60 41.84
CA ARG A 813 -19.07 48.85 41.41
C ARG A 813 -18.93 48.96 39.90
N SER A 814 -18.04 49.87 39.49
CA SER A 814 -17.59 50.01 38.11
C SER A 814 -16.81 48.77 37.65
N MET A 815 -16.78 48.55 36.33
CA MET A 815 -15.98 47.47 35.74
C MET A 815 -14.48 47.60 36.11
N HIS A 816 -13.99 48.82 36.31
CA HIS A 816 -12.62 49.07 36.75
C HIS A 816 -12.37 48.48 38.13
N GLU A 817 -13.21 48.82 39.12
CA GLU A 817 -13.11 48.31 40.50
C GLU A 817 -13.27 46.77 40.56
N LEU A 818 -14.12 46.19 39.69
CA LEU A 818 -14.27 44.75 39.60
C LEU A 818 -13.03 44.05 39.04
N VAL A 819 -12.35 44.66 38.06
CA VAL A 819 -11.10 44.13 37.50
C VAL A 819 -9.94 44.27 38.49
N GLU A 820 -9.91 45.34 39.30
CA GLU A 820 -8.89 45.53 40.34
C GLU A 820 -8.84 44.37 41.35
N LEU A 821 -9.99 43.75 41.64
CA LEU A 821 -10.06 42.56 42.50
C LEU A 821 -9.30 41.35 41.94
N LEU A 822 -9.02 41.32 40.64
CA LEU A 822 -8.29 40.24 39.98
C LEU A 822 -6.77 40.46 39.98
N LEU A 823 -6.29 41.67 40.27
CA LEU A 823 -4.86 42.05 40.20
C LEU A 823 -3.94 41.24 41.12
N PRO A 824 -4.35 40.82 42.34
CA PRO A 824 -3.54 39.91 43.14
C PRO A 824 -3.25 38.56 42.46
N ASN A 825 -4.07 38.19 41.46
CA ASN A 825 -3.97 36.94 40.70
C ASN A 825 -3.92 35.67 41.56
N ASP A 826 -4.61 35.67 42.70
CA ASP A 826 -4.64 34.57 43.66
C ASP A 826 -6.09 34.10 43.88
N VAL A 827 -6.33 32.83 43.56
CA VAL A 827 -7.65 32.19 43.65
C VAL A 827 -8.12 32.08 45.10
N ALA A 828 -7.23 31.71 46.03
CA ALA A 828 -7.60 31.54 47.43
C ALA A 828 -7.88 32.89 48.10
N ALA A 829 -7.09 33.92 47.78
CA ALA A 829 -7.32 35.27 48.25
C ALA A 829 -8.64 35.85 47.73
N LEU A 830 -8.95 35.64 46.44
CA LEU A 830 -10.22 36.10 45.86
C LEU A 830 -11.44 35.38 46.48
N GLU A 831 -11.33 34.06 46.73
CA GLU A 831 -12.39 33.28 47.38
C GLU A 831 -12.72 33.81 48.79
N GLN A 832 -11.68 34.14 49.57
CA GLN A 832 -11.80 34.55 50.97
C GLN A 832 -12.08 36.04 51.15
N ASN A 833 -12.00 36.85 50.08
CA ASN A 833 -12.19 38.29 50.16
C ASN A 833 -13.69 38.63 50.39
N PRO A 834 -14.10 39.13 51.57
CA PRO A 834 -15.50 39.47 51.84
C PRO A 834 -16.00 40.62 50.96
N ALA A 835 -15.10 41.47 50.46
CA ALA A 835 -15.43 42.56 49.56
C ALA A 835 -15.66 42.07 48.11
N ALA A 836 -15.24 40.86 47.72
CA ALA A 836 -15.47 40.37 46.36
C ALA A 836 -16.94 39.97 46.14
N PRO A 837 -17.56 40.31 45.00
CA PRO A 837 -18.92 39.87 44.64
C PRO A 837 -19.07 38.34 44.68
N THR A 838 -20.27 37.86 45.00
CA THR A 838 -20.56 36.42 45.13
C THR A 838 -20.18 35.64 43.88
N ALA A 839 -20.47 36.15 42.68
CA ALA A 839 -20.12 35.49 41.42
C ALA A 839 -18.60 35.25 41.25
N LEU A 840 -17.76 36.21 41.68
CA LEU A 840 -16.31 36.08 41.62
C LEU A 840 -15.76 35.12 42.69
N ARG A 841 -16.33 35.14 43.91
CA ARG A 841 -15.96 34.20 44.98
C ARG A 841 -16.31 32.75 44.63
N GLU A 842 -17.49 32.52 44.08
CA GLU A 842 -17.94 31.19 43.65
C GLU A 842 -17.07 30.66 42.50
N LEU A 843 -16.73 31.52 41.55
CA LEU A 843 -15.81 31.16 40.48
C LEU A 843 -14.43 30.75 41.03
N ALA A 844 -13.87 31.54 41.95
CA ALA A 844 -12.60 31.24 42.59
C ALA A 844 -12.63 29.90 43.34
N ARG A 845 -13.68 29.66 44.13
CA ARG A 845 -13.91 28.37 44.81
C ARG A 845 -13.90 27.20 43.82
N ARG A 846 -14.60 27.33 42.69
CA ARG A 846 -14.65 26.29 41.67
C ARG A 846 -13.29 26.02 41.04
N PHE A 847 -12.52 27.06 40.70
CA PHE A 847 -11.17 26.88 40.17
C PHE A 847 -10.24 26.14 41.13
N ARG A 848 -10.41 26.36 42.44
CA ARG A 848 -9.66 25.67 43.48
C ARG A 848 -10.12 24.23 43.68
N SER A 849 -11.43 23.95 43.69
CA SER A 849 -11.98 22.62 43.98
C SER A 849 -11.92 21.66 42.80
N GLU A 850 -12.10 22.16 41.57
CA GLU A 850 -12.11 21.36 40.33
C GLU A 850 -10.78 21.43 39.57
N GLY A 851 -9.87 22.31 39.98
CA GLY A 851 -8.56 22.50 39.38
C GLY A 851 -7.61 21.32 39.65
N ASP A 852 -6.65 21.12 38.74
CA ASP A 852 -5.56 20.17 38.98
C ASP A 852 -4.58 20.81 39.98
N PRO A 853 -4.32 20.19 41.16
CA PRO A 853 -3.42 20.76 42.16
C PRO A 853 -1.99 20.99 41.65
N ALA A 854 -1.56 20.27 40.60
CA ALA A 854 -0.25 20.43 39.98
C ALA A 854 -0.22 21.55 38.92
N ALA A 855 -1.37 22.13 38.56
CA ALA A 855 -1.48 23.23 37.60
C ALA A 855 -1.60 24.57 38.32
N SER A 856 -0.89 25.60 37.84
CA SER A 856 -1.03 26.93 38.44
C SER A 856 -2.40 27.56 38.21
N SER A 857 -3.21 27.05 37.27
CA SER A 857 -4.63 27.46 37.10
C SER A 857 -5.55 27.14 38.30
N SER A 858 -5.10 26.32 39.27
CA SER A 858 -5.82 26.07 40.53
C SER A 858 -5.54 27.16 41.60
N SER A 859 -4.41 27.86 41.50
CA SER A 859 -3.97 28.89 42.45
C SER A 859 -3.98 30.30 41.86
N ALA A 860 -3.87 30.44 40.53
CA ALA A 860 -3.90 31.70 39.81
C ALA A 860 -5.12 31.81 38.88
N LEU A 861 -5.64 33.03 38.74
CA LEU A 861 -6.82 33.32 37.94
C LEU A 861 -6.46 33.39 36.45
N LEU A 862 -5.38 34.10 36.15
CA LEU A 862 -4.97 34.56 34.82
C LEU A 862 -3.51 34.23 34.54
N ASN A 863 -3.20 33.92 33.29
CA ASN A 863 -1.85 34.10 32.73
C ASN A 863 -1.86 35.35 31.82
N ARG A 864 -0.68 35.78 31.33
CA ARG A 864 -0.56 36.99 30.50
C ARG A 864 -1.46 36.96 29.26
N SER A 865 -1.57 35.82 28.59
CA SER A 865 -2.39 35.66 27.38
C SER A 865 -3.88 35.84 27.69
N ILE A 866 -4.38 35.18 28.74
CA ILE A 866 -5.79 35.28 29.15
C ILE A 866 -6.11 36.70 29.64
N ALA A 867 -5.21 37.35 30.38
CA ALA A 867 -5.39 38.71 30.85
C ALA A 867 -5.49 39.72 29.70
N ALA A 868 -4.61 39.62 28.70
CA ALA A 868 -4.65 40.47 27.51
C ALA A 868 -5.98 40.32 26.73
N LYS A 869 -6.44 39.08 26.52
CA LYS A 869 -7.72 38.80 25.86
C LYS A 869 -8.91 39.29 26.67
N LEU A 870 -8.88 39.12 27.99
CA LEU A 870 -9.94 39.61 28.88
C LEU A 870 -10.07 41.14 28.78
N LEU A 871 -8.95 41.86 28.82
CA LEU A 871 -8.93 43.31 28.65
C LEU A 871 -9.49 43.72 27.29
N ALA A 872 -9.05 43.06 26.21
CA ALA A 872 -9.54 43.32 24.86
C ALA A 872 -11.05 43.07 24.72
N ARG A 873 -11.59 42.01 25.35
CA ARG A 873 -13.05 41.75 25.39
C ARG A 873 -13.80 42.87 26.11
N LEU A 874 -13.29 43.34 27.25
CA LEU A 874 -13.94 44.41 28.01
C LEU A 874 -13.92 45.73 27.23
N HIS A 875 -12.78 46.09 26.61
CA HIS A 875 -12.71 47.23 25.70
C HIS A 875 -13.65 47.09 24.50
N ASN A 876 -13.67 45.92 23.86
CA ASN A 876 -14.57 45.65 22.73
C ASN A 876 -16.05 45.73 23.13
N GLY A 877 -16.41 45.36 24.37
CA GLY A 877 -17.75 45.49 24.95
C GLY A 877 -18.11 46.90 25.44
N GLY A 878 -17.26 47.90 25.20
CA GLY A 878 -17.51 49.30 25.52
C GLY A 878 -17.17 49.71 26.96
N TYR A 879 -16.40 48.91 27.70
CA TYR A 879 -15.91 49.28 29.03
C TYR A 879 -14.58 50.02 28.91
N VAL A 880 -14.45 51.19 29.55
CA VAL A 880 -13.22 52.00 29.52
C VAL A 880 -12.30 51.59 30.68
N LEU A 881 -11.15 51.01 30.35
CA LEU A 881 -10.15 50.53 31.32
C LEU A 881 -8.74 50.98 30.88
N PRO A 882 -7.80 51.26 31.82
CA PRO A 882 -6.40 51.54 31.48
C PRO A 882 -5.76 50.38 30.71
N ALA A 883 -5.02 50.68 29.64
CA ALA A 883 -4.38 49.67 28.80
C ALA A 883 -3.29 48.87 29.54
N ASP A 884 -2.71 49.46 30.59
CA ASP A 884 -1.64 48.91 31.41
C ASP A 884 -2.13 48.29 32.72
N ILE A 885 -3.45 48.13 32.92
CA ILE A 885 -4.04 47.61 34.18
C ILE A 885 -3.44 46.26 34.61
N PHE A 886 -3.07 45.39 33.67
CA PHE A 886 -2.44 44.10 33.95
C PHE A 886 -0.91 44.08 33.78
N ALA A 887 -0.25 45.24 33.63
CA ALA A 887 1.19 45.31 33.39
C ALA A 887 2.02 44.66 34.52
N ASN A 888 1.56 44.82 35.77
CA ASN A 888 2.19 44.29 36.99
C ASN A 888 1.54 42.98 37.49
N LEU A 889 0.75 42.28 36.66
CA LEU A 889 0.10 41.03 37.05
C LEU A 889 1.17 39.98 37.44
N PRO A 890 1.08 39.35 38.64
CA PRO A 890 1.98 38.29 39.05
C PRO A 890 1.97 37.14 38.03
N ASN A 891 3.16 36.73 37.57
CA ASN A 891 3.29 35.61 36.64
C ASN A 891 3.09 34.30 37.39
N PRO A 892 2.08 33.49 37.03
CA PRO A 892 1.94 32.17 37.62
C PRO A 892 3.05 31.23 37.12
N PRO A 893 3.50 30.26 37.94
CA PRO A 893 4.48 29.27 37.50
C PRO A 893 3.93 28.41 36.36
N ASP A 894 4.80 27.99 35.45
CA ASP A 894 4.45 27.05 34.38
C ASP A 894 4.49 25.59 34.87
N PRO A 895 3.58 24.73 34.37
CA PRO A 895 2.57 25.01 33.35
C PRO A 895 1.24 25.52 33.95
N PHE A 896 0.60 26.48 33.28
CA PHE A 896 -0.74 26.98 33.67
C PHE A 896 -1.84 25.91 33.64
N PHE A 897 -1.83 25.07 32.60
CA PHE A 897 -2.60 23.84 32.52
C PHE A 897 -1.65 22.65 32.39
N THR A 898 -1.83 21.60 33.19
CA THR A 898 -0.97 20.42 33.13
C THR A 898 -1.15 19.66 31.81
N ARG A 899 -0.13 18.90 31.42
CA ARG A 899 -0.24 18.02 30.26
C ARG A 899 -1.38 17.00 30.40
N ALA A 900 -1.62 16.51 31.62
CA ALA A 900 -2.71 15.59 31.92
C ALA A 900 -4.10 16.22 31.68
N GLN A 901 -4.30 17.50 32.00
CA GLN A 901 -5.53 18.22 31.67
C GLN A 901 -5.73 18.33 30.15
N ILE A 902 -4.69 18.71 29.43
CA ILE A 902 -4.72 18.84 27.97
C ILE A 902 -5.02 17.49 27.31
N ASP A 903 -4.37 16.41 27.75
CA ASP A 903 -4.57 15.09 27.18
C ASP A 903 -5.98 14.54 27.48
N ARG A 904 -6.58 14.86 28.65
CA ARG A 904 -7.98 14.52 28.96
C ARG A 904 -8.96 15.20 28.00
N GLU A 905 -8.78 16.49 27.73
CA GLU A 905 -9.62 17.21 26.76
C GLU A 905 -9.35 16.75 25.31
N ALA A 906 -8.10 16.45 24.96
CA ALA A 906 -7.75 15.94 23.63
C ALA A 906 -8.42 14.58 23.34
N ARG A 907 -8.49 13.69 24.35
CA ARG A 907 -9.21 12.42 24.24
C ARG A 907 -10.71 12.63 23.96
N LYS A 908 -11.37 13.56 24.66
CA LYS A 908 -12.78 13.88 24.40
C LYS A 908 -13.01 14.34 22.96
N VAL A 909 -12.14 15.20 22.43
CA VAL A 909 -12.21 15.66 21.04
C VAL A 909 -12.03 14.49 20.07
N ARG A 910 -11.02 13.65 20.29
CA ARG A 910 -10.74 12.47 19.48
C ARG A 910 -11.91 11.48 19.49
N ASP A 911 -12.36 11.08 20.66
CA ASP A 911 -13.40 10.06 20.84
C ASP A 911 -14.75 10.56 20.28
N GLY A 912 -15.04 11.86 20.44
CA GLY A 912 -16.21 12.48 19.82
C GLY A 912 -16.17 12.42 18.30
N ILE A 913 -15.00 12.64 17.68
CA ILE A 913 -14.83 12.50 16.22
C ILE A 913 -14.96 11.04 15.80
N MET A 914 -14.30 10.11 16.50
CA MET A 914 -14.35 8.68 16.19
C MET A 914 -15.79 8.16 16.20
N GLY A 915 -16.60 8.58 17.19
CA GLY A 915 -18.01 8.21 17.27
C GLY A 915 -18.88 8.74 16.11
N MET A 916 -18.38 9.69 15.32
CA MET A 916 -19.09 10.26 14.15
C MET A 916 -18.63 9.68 12.81
N LEU A 917 -17.65 8.77 12.79
CA LEU A 917 -17.11 8.18 11.56
C LEU A 917 -17.80 6.85 11.25
N TYR A 918 -18.51 6.76 10.13
CA TYR A 918 -19.14 5.50 9.72
C TYR A 918 -18.14 4.37 9.50
N LEU A 919 -16.94 4.66 8.99
CA LEU A 919 -15.88 3.66 8.79
C LEU A 919 -15.10 3.35 10.08
N GLN A 920 -15.46 3.95 11.21
CA GLN A 920 -14.84 3.75 12.53
C GLN A 920 -13.31 3.95 12.54
N ARG A 921 -12.78 4.67 11.55
CA ARG A 921 -11.37 4.97 11.37
C ARG A 921 -11.21 6.31 10.65
N MET A 922 -10.23 7.11 11.07
CA MET A 922 -9.86 8.32 10.36
C MET A 922 -9.10 7.96 9.06
N PRO A 923 -9.44 8.56 7.92
CA PRO A 923 -8.69 8.33 6.69
C PRO A 923 -7.26 8.85 6.84
N THR A 924 -6.29 8.18 6.24
CA THR A 924 -4.91 8.64 6.19
C THR A 924 -4.69 9.68 5.10
N GLU A 925 -3.57 10.40 5.14
CA GLU A 925 -3.17 11.31 4.05
C GLU A 925 -3.11 10.59 2.70
N PHE A 926 -2.72 9.32 2.69
CA PHE A 926 -2.72 8.46 1.52
C PHE A 926 -4.13 8.16 1.02
N ASP A 927 -5.08 7.78 1.90
CA ASP A 927 -6.46 7.45 1.50
C ASP A 927 -7.15 8.65 0.84
N VAL A 928 -6.98 9.85 1.41
CA VAL A 928 -7.55 11.08 0.86
C VAL A 928 -6.92 11.42 -0.49
N ALA A 929 -5.60 11.29 -0.60
CA ALA A 929 -4.89 11.55 -1.85
C ALA A 929 -5.28 10.54 -2.95
N MET A 930 -5.40 9.26 -2.61
CA MET A 930 -5.80 8.20 -3.53
C MET A 930 -7.21 8.44 -4.07
N ALA A 931 -8.17 8.73 -3.18
CA ALA A 931 -9.53 9.10 -3.59
C ALA A 931 -9.52 10.31 -4.52
N THR A 932 -8.69 11.31 -4.21
CA THR A 932 -8.54 12.53 -5.01
C THR A 932 -8.02 12.24 -6.42
N VAL A 933 -7.02 11.37 -6.56
CA VAL A 933 -6.50 10.95 -7.86
C VAL A 933 -7.60 10.29 -8.69
N TYR A 934 -8.40 9.39 -8.10
CA TYR A 934 -9.54 8.81 -8.82
C TYR A 934 -10.60 9.84 -9.21
N TYR A 935 -10.92 10.81 -8.33
CA TYR A 935 -11.87 11.88 -8.68
C TYR A 935 -11.38 12.74 -9.84
N LEU A 936 -10.08 13.04 -9.88
CA LEU A 936 -9.47 13.80 -10.98
C LEU A 936 -9.49 13.04 -12.32
N ALA A 937 -9.69 11.72 -12.32
CA ALA A 937 -9.76 10.93 -13.54
C ALA A 937 -11.15 11.01 -14.19
N ASP A 938 -12.19 11.30 -13.40
CA ASP A 938 -13.55 11.47 -13.90
C ASP A 938 -13.69 12.73 -14.79
N ARG A 939 -14.56 12.64 -15.79
CA ARG A 939 -14.83 13.71 -16.77
C ARG A 939 -16.30 14.16 -16.76
N ASN A 940 -17.11 13.66 -15.84
CA ASN A 940 -18.56 13.87 -15.83
C ASN A 940 -19.05 14.73 -14.67
N VAL A 941 -18.26 14.87 -13.61
CA VAL A 941 -18.64 15.59 -12.39
C VAL A 941 -18.04 17.00 -12.40
N SER A 942 -18.87 18.02 -12.18
CA SER A 942 -18.48 19.43 -12.00
C SER A 942 -19.50 20.13 -11.11
N GLY A 943 -19.04 21.00 -10.23
CA GLY A 943 -19.89 21.72 -9.26
C GLY A 943 -20.15 20.96 -7.96
N GLU A 944 -19.43 19.87 -7.70
CA GLU A 944 -19.67 18.98 -6.57
C GLU A 944 -18.57 19.03 -5.51
N THR A 945 -18.88 18.51 -4.31
CA THR A 945 -17.93 18.31 -3.23
C THR A 945 -17.83 16.85 -2.84
N PHE A 946 -16.66 16.24 -3.00
CA PHE A 946 -16.43 14.86 -2.57
C PHE A 946 -16.06 14.80 -1.08
N HIS A 947 -16.45 13.73 -0.39
CA HIS A 947 -16.26 13.57 1.06
C HIS A 947 -15.37 12.36 1.43
N PRO A 948 -14.05 12.39 1.14
CA PRO A 948 -13.10 11.37 1.60
C PRO A 948 -12.79 11.55 3.10
N SER A 949 -13.80 11.37 3.97
CA SER A 949 -13.76 11.77 5.38
C SER A 949 -13.79 10.61 6.38
N GLY A 950 -13.81 9.35 5.91
CA GLY A 950 -14.10 8.19 6.76
C GLY A 950 -15.59 8.02 7.06
N GLY A 951 -16.46 8.65 6.25
CA GLY A 951 -17.90 8.71 6.49
C GLY A 951 -18.24 9.57 7.70
N LEU A 952 -17.55 10.72 7.86
CA LEU A 952 -17.81 11.67 8.93
C LEU A 952 -19.21 12.25 8.79
N ARG A 953 -20.06 12.07 9.81
CA ARG A 953 -21.41 12.62 9.85
C ARG A 953 -21.65 13.46 11.09
N TYR A 954 -21.89 14.75 10.90
CA TYR A 954 -22.33 15.66 11.95
C TYR A 954 -23.85 15.78 11.90
N GLU A 955 -24.58 15.08 12.77
CA GLU A 955 -26.05 15.02 12.73
C GLU A 955 -26.76 16.34 13.09
N ARG A 956 -26.01 17.32 13.60
CA ARG A 956 -26.57 18.54 14.19
C ARG A 956 -26.14 19.78 13.41
N THR A 957 -26.51 19.84 12.13
CA THR A 957 -26.18 20.95 11.23
C THR A 957 -27.34 21.95 11.09
N PRO A 958 -27.11 23.26 11.31
CA PRO A 958 -28.07 24.28 10.89
C PRO A 958 -28.21 24.28 9.37
N THR A 959 -29.42 24.01 8.90
CA THR A 959 -29.79 24.09 7.48
C THR A 959 -30.36 25.47 7.17
N GLY A 960 -30.05 25.97 5.97
CA GLY A 960 -30.77 27.13 5.44
C GLY A 960 -32.22 26.76 5.20
N GLY A 961 -33.15 27.68 5.44
CA GLY A 961 -34.57 27.44 5.16
C GLY A 961 -35.28 28.71 4.73
N GLU A 962 -36.42 28.56 4.07
CA GLU A 962 -37.29 29.69 3.76
C GLU A 962 -38.04 30.18 5.00
N LEU A 963 -38.39 31.45 5.01
CA LEU A 963 -39.18 32.05 6.08
C LEU A 963 -40.53 31.33 6.20
N PHE A 964 -40.73 30.69 7.36
CA PHE A 964 -41.98 30.09 7.79
C PHE A 964 -42.31 30.54 9.21
N GLY A 965 -43.41 31.27 9.36
CA GLY A 965 -43.92 31.79 10.62
C GLY A 965 -43.51 33.23 10.93
N LEU A 966 -44.24 33.82 11.88
CA LEU A 966 -44.07 35.20 12.34
C LEU A 966 -43.59 35.22 13.80
N PRO A 967 -42.90 36.28 14.25
CA PRO A 967 -42.61 36.47 15.67
C PRO A 967 -43.92 36.60 16.47
N SER A 968 -43.94 36.05 17.69
CA SER A 968 -45.13 36.16 18.55
C SER A 968 -45.34 37.61 19.02
N PRO A 969 -46.59 38.02 19.29
CA PRO A 969 -46.89 39.38 19.76
C PRO A 969 -46.12 39.76 21.03
N GLU A 970 -45.86 38.81 21.93
CA GLU A 970 -45.11 39.03 23.17
C GLU A 970 -43.65 39.40 22.89
N ARG A 971 -43.00 38.73 21.91
CA ARG A 971 -41.62 39.06 21.50
C ARG A 971 -41.53 40.45 20.88
N LEU A 972 -42.55 40.87 20.15
CA LEU A 972 -42.59 42.18 19.51
C LEU A 972 -42.85 43.30 20.52
N ALA A 973 -43.59 43.05 21.60
CA ALA A 973 -43.82 44.03 22.66
C ALA A 973 -42.53 44.48 23.36
N GLU A 974 -41.52 43.59 23.45
CA GLU A 974 -40.19 43.89 24.00
C GLU A 974 -39.37 44.89 23.16
N LEU A 975 -39.81 45.20 21.92
CA LEU A 975 -39.15 46.19 21.07
C LEU A 975 -39.51 47.64 21.45
N VAL A 976 -40.58 47.84 22.22
CA VAL A 976 -41.04 49.18 22.61
C VAL A 976 -39.99 49.88 23.46
N GLY A 977 -39.62 51.10 23.08
CA GLY A 977 -38.58 51.89 23.77
C GLY A 977 -37.13 51.46 23.47
N SER A 978 -36.92 50.43 22.64
CA SER A 978 -35.59 49.95 22.27
C SER A 978 -34.83 50.95 21.40
N THR A 979 -33.50 50.83 21.38
CA THR A 979 -32.61 51.53 20.45
C THR A 979 -32.17 50.57 19.37
N VAL A 980 -32.51 50.84 18.12
CA VAL A 980 -32.22 49.94 16.99
C VAL A 980 -31.03 50.47 16.21
N TYR A 981 -30.08 49.62 15.86
CA TYR A 981 -28.96 49.98 14.99
C TYR A 981 -29.16 49.35 13.62
N LEU A 982 -29.17 50.18 12.59
CA LEU A 982 -29.21 49.75 11.19
C LEU A 982 -27.86 50.12 10.57
N ILE A 983 -27.09 49.11 10.18
CA ILE A 983 -25.75 49.26 9.61
C ILE A 983 -25.84 48.85 8.15
N GLY A 984 -25.61 49.77 7.23
CA GLY A 984 -25.75 49.51 5.80
C GLY A 984 -25.90 50.78 4.96
N GLU A 985 -25.71 50.66 3.65
CA GLU A 985 -25.85 51.81 2.73
C GLU A 985 -26.59 51.45 1.43
N HIS A 986 -26.13 50.46 0.65
CA HIS A 986 -26.70 50.21 -0.68
C HIS A 986 -28.19 49.77 -0.68
N LEU A 987 -28.66 49.06 0.34
CA LEU A 987 -30.05 48.59 0.46
C LEU A 987 -30.99 49.69 0.99
N THR A 988 -30.93 50.87 0.39
CA THR A 988 -31.64 52.09 0.85
C THR A 988 -33.13 51.86 1.07
N GLU A 989 -33.82 51.17 0.14
CA GLU A 989 -35.26 50.88 0.23
C GLU A 989 -35.58 49.99 1.45
N HIS A 990 -34.81 48.91 1.63
CA HIS A 990 -34.95 47.99 2.75
C HIS A 990 -34.71 48.70 4.08
N LEU A 991 -33.62 49.48 4.18
CA LEU A 991 -33.25 50.21 5.39
C LEU A 991 -34.29 51.27 5.76
N ASN A 992 -34.84 51.98 4.77
CA ASN A 992 -35.91 52.96 4.98
C ASN A 992 -37.18 52.30 5.53
N LEU A 993 -37.67 51.26 4.86
CA LEU A 993 -38.89 50.55 5.30
C LEU A 993 -38.71 49.89 6.67
N LEU A 994 -37.54 49.31 6.92
CA LEU A 994 -37.22 48.71 8.20
C LEU A 994 -37.13 49.76 9.33
N ALA A 995 -36.53 50.92 9.08
CA ALA A 995 -36.49 52.02 10.05
C ALA A 995 -37.90 52.51 10.40
N ARG A 996 -38.77 52.70 9.40
CA ARG A 996 -40.18 53.04 9.62
C ARG A 996 -40.92 51.95 10.38
N ALA A 997 -40.71 50.68 10.05
CA ALA A 997 -41.32 49.57 10.78
C ALA A 997 -40.97 49.62 12.27
N TYR A 998 -39.69 49.77 12.64
CA TYR A 998 -39.29 49.87 14.04
C TYR A 998 -39.85 51.12 14.73
N LEU A 999 -39.79 52.30 14.10
CA LEU A 999 -40.21 53.57 14.72
C LEU A 999 -41.73 53.75 14.80
N GLU A 1000 -42.46 53.36 13.76
CA GLU A 1000 -43.88 53.66 13.60
C GLU A 1000 -44.77 52.47 14.02
N ARG A 1001 -44.39 51.23 13.67
CA ARG A 1001 -45.22 50.04 13.93
C ARG A 1001 -44.90 49.35 15.25
N TYR A 1002 -43.62 49.33 15.67
CA TYR A 1002 -43.16 48.56 16.83
C TYR A 1002 -42.65 49.41 18.00
N GLY A 1003 -42.77 50.75 17.91
CA GLY A 1003 -42.55 51.65 19.03
C GLY A 1003 -41.11 51.76 19.52
N ALA A 1004 -40.11 51.51 18.68
CA ALA A 1004 -38.71 51.75 19.03
C ALA A 1004 -38.50 53.24 19.39
N ARG A 1005 -37.68 53.52 20.40
CA ARG A 1005 -37.40 54.90 20.84
C ARG A 1005 -36.71 55.69 19.74
N GLN A 1006 -35.67 55.10 19.17
CA GLN A 1006 -34.82 55.72 18.17
C GLN A 1006 -34.12 54.67 17.30
N VAL A 1007 -33.72 55.08 16.09
CA VAL A 1007 -32.90 54.30 15.16
C VAL A 1007 -31.57 55.03 14.95
N VAL A 1008 -30.45 54.32 15.12
CA VAL A 1008 -29.11 54.77 14.75
C VAL A 1008 -28.73 54.12 13.44
N MET A 1009 -28.62 54.92 12.39
CA MET A 1009 -28.20 54.48 11.06
C MET A 1009 -26.69 54.69 10.93
N ILE A 1010 -25.95 53.61 10.71
CA ILE A 1010 -24.49 53.65 10.47
C ILE A 1010 -24.25 53.34 8.99
N VAL A 1011 -23.74 54.31 8.25
CA VAL A 1011 -23.54 54.25 6.79
C VAL A 1011 -22.05 54.35 6.43
N GLU A 1012 -21.69 54.06 5.18
CA GLU A 1012 -20.30 54.17 4.70
C GLU A 1012 -19.92 55.62 4.41
N THR A 1013 -20.81 56.38 3.78
CA THR A 1013 -20.54 57.70 3.20
C THR A 1013 -21.49 58.79 3.72
N GLU A 1014 -21.05 60.05 3.66
CA GLU A 1014 -21.91 61.20 4.00
C GLU A 1014 -23.10 61.30 3.04
N THR A 1015 -22.92 60.95 1.76
CA THR A 1015 -24.00 60.93 0.77
C THR A 1015 -25.08 59.89 1.12
N GLY A 1016 -24.67 58.71 1.61
CA GLY A 1016 -25.59 57.72 2.17
C GLY A 1016 -26.37 58.28 3.36
N ALA A 1017 -25.69 58.97 4.28
CA ALA A 1017 -26.31 59.60 5.46
C ALA A 1017 -27.33 60.69 5.07
N GLU A 1018 -26.99 61.55 4.11
CA GLU A 1018 -27.91 62.56 3.57
C GLU A 1018 -29.14 61.94 2.92
N THR A 1019 -28.95 60.87 2.15
CA THR A 1019 -30.05 60.14 1.51
C THR A 1019 -31.03 59.59 2.54
N MET A 1020 -30.53 58.95 3.60
CA MET A 1020 -31.37 58.42 4.67
C MET A 1020 -32.06 59.53 5.48
N ARG A 1021 -31.34 60.62 5.80
CA ARG A 1021 -31.94 61.79 6.47
C ARG A 1021 -33.07 62.42 5.66
N ARG A 1022 -32.97 62.44 4.33
CA ARG A 1022 -34.01 62.96 3.45
C ARG A 1022 -35.24 62.04 3.39
N LEU A 1023 -35.03 60.72 3.28
CA LEU A 1023 -36.13 59.73 3.22
C LEU A 1023 -36.93 59.62 4.53
N LEU A 1024 -36.28 59.91 5.66
CA LEU A 1024 -36.82 59.81 7.01
C LEU A 1024 -36.78 61.18 7.74
N HIS A 1025 -36.96 62.27 6.99
CA HIS A 1025 -36.85 63.65 7.50
C HIS A 1025 -37.76 63.91 8.71
N ASP A 1026 -38.97 63.37 8.68
CA ASP A 1026 -39.95 63.39 9.76
C ASP A 1026 -39.38 62.84 11.09
N HIS A 1027 -38.59 61.76 11.02
CA HIS A 1027 -37.97 61.15 12.20
C HIS A 1027 -36.66 61.83 12.62
N VAL A 1028 -35.97 62.51 11.69
CA VAL A 1028 -34.81 63.37 12.01
C VAL A 1028 -35.26 64.58 12.82
N GLU A 1029 -36.31 65.28 12.38
CA GLU A 1029 -36.87 66.43 13.11
C GLU A 1029 -37.41 66.03 14.49
N ALA A 1030 -38.01 64.84 14.60
CA ALA A 1030 -38.46 64.28 15.87
C ALA A 1030 -37.31 63.81 16.80
N GLY A 1031 -36.05 63.86 16.36
CA GLY A 1031 -34.89 63.39 17.11
C GLY A 1031 -34.85 61.87 17.31
N ARG A 1032 -35.60 61.11 16.50
CA ARG A 1032 -35.72 59.65 16.57
C ARG A 1032 -34.85 58.90 15.57
N LEU A 1033 -34.27 59.59 14.59
CA LEU A 1033 -33.28 59.05 13.67
C LEU A 1033 -31.94 59.78 13.82
N MET A 1034 -30.86 59.03 13.97
CA MET A 1034 -29.50 59.55 14.01
C MET A 1034 -28.65 58.85 12.96
N THR A 1035 -27.69 59.55 12.38
CA THR A 1035 -26.77 59.00 11.37
C THR A 1035 -25.33 59.11 11.86
N ILE A 1036 -24.53 58.07 11.59
CA ILE A 1036 -23.09 58.03 11.81
C ILE A 1036 -22.44 57.55 10.52
N VAL A 1037 -21.43 58.28 10.05
CA VAL A 1037 -20.61 57.88 8.90
C VAL A 1037 -19.41 57.09 9.40
N ALA A 1038 -19.30 55.83 8.98
CA ALA A 1038 -18.26 54.92 9.43
C ALA A 1038 -17.01 54.93 8.55
N GLY A 1039 -17.14 55.19 7.24
CA GLY A 1039 -16.07 54.93 6.28
C GLY A 1039 -15.55 53.50 6.41
N ASP A 1040 -14.23 53.34 6.58
CA ASP A 1040 -13.55 52.08 6.80
C ASP A 1040 -13.46 51.66 8.30
N GLN A 1041 -13.85 52.53 9.23
CA GLN A 1041 -13.72 52.34 10.69
C GLN A 1041 -15.04 51.95 11.36
N ILE A 1042 -15.70 50.89 10.87
CA ILE A 1042 -17.02 50.46 11.36
C ILE A 1042 -17.07 50.17 12.88
N GLU A 1043 -16.00 49.63 13.45
CA GLU A 1043 -15.95 49.28 14.88
C GLU A 1043 -15.90 50.54 15.76
N ALA A 1044 -15.16 51.57 15.32
CA ALA A 1044 -15.11 52.86 16.00
C ALA A 1044 -16.46 53.60 15.87
N ALA A 1045 -17.14 53.48 14.72
CA ALA A 1045 -18.48 54.03 14.54
C ALA A 1045 -19.51 53.37 15.47
N ILE A 1046 -19.40 52.05 15.70
CA ILE A 1046 -20.22 51.34 16.69
C ILE A 1046 -19.92 51.84 18.11
N ASP A 1047 -18.64 52.04 18.46
CA ASP A 1047 -18.26 52.58 19.78
C ASP A 1047 -18.78 54.01 20.00
N GLN A 1048 -18.70 54.84 18.97
CA GLN A 1048 -19.27 56.18 18.97
C GLN A 1048 -20.80 56.13 19.13
N ALA A 1049 -21.47 55.19 18.44
CA ALA A 1049 -22.91 54.99 18.56
C ALA A 1049 -23.30 54.61 19.99
N ILE A 1050 -22.61 53.62 20.59
CA ILE A 1050 -22.88 53.14 21.95
C ILE A 1050 -22.67 54.26 22.96
N THR A 1051 -21.58 55.02 22.81
CA THR A 1051 -21.24 56.13 23.72
C THR A 1051 -22.26 57.26 23.64
N ARG A 1052 -22.73 57.62 22.44
CA ARG A 1052 -23.61 58.78 22.23
C ARG A 1052 -25.10 58.46 22.40
N TYR A 1053 -25.52 57.26 22.01
CA TYR A 1053 -26.93 56.90 21.86
C TYR A 1053 -27.37 55.72 22.74
N GLY A 1054 -26.43 55.10 23.47
CA GLY A 1054 -26.68 53.96 24.34
C GLY A 1054 -26.58 52.62 23.60
N ARG A 1055 -26.56 51.53 24.37
CA ARG A 1055 -26.42 50.16 23.83
C ARG A 1055 -27.63 49.77 22.95
N PRO A 1056 -27.39 49.05 21.84
CA PRO A 1056 -28.46 48.60 20.96
C PRO A 1056 -29.24 47.43 21.55
N GLY A 1057 -30.54 47.37 21.20
CA GLY A 1057 -31.32 46.13 21.23
C GLY A 1057 -31.16 45.41 19.89
N PRO A 1058 -32.09 45.55 18.93
CA PRO A 1058 -31.91 45.01 17.58
C PRO A 1058 -30.78 45.70 16.80
N VAL A 1059 -29.91 44.89 16.18
CA VAL A 1059 -28.90 45.32 15.21
C VAL A 1059 -29.10 44.58 13.90
N VAL A 1060 -29.11 45.32 12.79
CA VAL A 1060 -29.24 44.75 11.44
C VAL A 1060 -28.05 45.21 10.63
N CYS A 1061 -27.25 44.25 10.17
CA CYS A 1061 -26.04 44.49 9.42
C CYS A 1061 -26.25 44.06 7.97
N THR A 1062 -26.35 45.03 7.08
CA THR A 1062 -26.41 44.84 5.64
C THR A 1062 -25.10 45.32 5.02
N PRO A 1063 -24.71 44.82 3.83
CA PRO A 1063 -23.48 45.25 3.18
C PRO A 1063 -23.54 46.75 2.83
N PHE A 1064 -22.39 47.41 2.84
CA PHE A 1064 -22.34 48.81 2.39
C PHE A 1064 -22.44 48.95 0.87
N ARG A 1065 -21.81 48.03 0.12
CA ARG A 1065 -21.68 48.11 -1.33
C ARG A 1065 -22.47 47.00 -2.04
N PRO A 1066 -22.97 47.25 -3.27
CA PRO A 1066 -23.65 46.24 -4.06
C PRO A 1066 -22.68 45.17 -4.59
N LEU A 1067 -23.22 44.11 -5.17
CA LEU A 1067 -22.44 43.10 -5.88
C LEU A 1067 -21.84 43.67 -7.19
N PRO A 1068 -20.61 43.27 -7.55
CA PRO A 1068 -19.99 43.71 -8.79
C PRO A 1068 -20.79 43.22 -10.00
N THR A 1069 -20.84 44.06 -11.04
CA THR A 1069 -21.58 43.80 -12.29
C THR A 1069 -20.71 43.25 -13.41
N VAL A 1070 -19.40 43.11 -13.16
CA VAL A 1070 -18.45 42.59 -14.14
C VAL A 1070 -18.59 41.07 -14.33
N PRO A 1071 -18.30 40.52 -15.51
CA PRO A 1071 -18.35 39.08 -15.74
C PRO A 1071 -17.40 38.31 -14.81
N LEU A 1072 -17.80 37.12 -14.35
CA LEU A 1072 -16.94 36.28 -13.49
C LEU A 1072 -15.84 35.53 -14.25
N VAL A 1073 -16.14 35.12 -15.48
CA VAL A 1073 -15.31 34.24 -16.30
C VAL A 1073 -15.41 34.69 -17.75
N GLY A 1074 -14.27 34.75 -18.45
CA GLY A 1074 -14.22 35.11 -19.86
C GLY A 1074 -14.58 33.94 -20.78
N ARG A 1075 -14.93 34.24 -22.03
CA ARG A 1075 -15.04 33.23 -23.09
C ARG A 1075 -13.62 32.79 -23.52
N LYS A 1076 -13.57 31.71 -24.30
CA LYS A 1076 -12.32 31.12 -24.82
C LYS A 1076 -11.42 32.14 -25.53
N ASP A 1077 -12.01 33.01 -26.36
CA ASP A 1077 -11.29 33.97 -27.20
C ASP A 1077 -11.50 35.44 -26.78
N SER A 1078 -12.01 35.67 -25.55
CA SER A 1078 -12.20 37.04 -25.06
C SER A 1078 -10.98 37.54 -24.31
N ASP A 1079 -10.81 38.86 -24.25
CA ASP A 1079 -9.91 39.46 -23.27
C ASP A 1079 -10.46 39.21 -21.87
N TRP A 1080 -9.63 38.65 -20.99
CA TRP A 1080 -9.99 38.43 -19.60
C TRP A 1080 -9.73 39.65 -18.73
N SER A 1081 -9.02 40.69 -19.21
CA SER A 1081 -8.78 41.92 -18.43
C SER A 1081 -10.08 42.61 -17.94
N THR A 1082 -11.21 42.33 -18.58
CA THR A 1082 -12.53 42.90 -18.28
C THR A 1082 -13.41 42.03 -17.37
N VAL A 1083 -12.91 40.88 -16.92
CA VAL A 1083 -13.61 40.00 -15.97
C VAL A 1083 -13.10 40.27 -14.55
N LEU A 1084 -13.87 39.86 -13.54
CA LEU A 1084 -13.55 40.09 -12.13
C LEU A 1084 -12.08 39.74 -11.83
N SER A 1085 -11.35 40.71 -11.32
CA SER A 1085 -9.94 40.58 -10.95
C SER A 1085 -9.79 39.99 -9.55
N GLU A 1086 -8.57 39.53 -9.24
CA GLU A 1086 -8.20 39.08 -7.89
C GLU A 1086 -8.40 40.17 -6.83
N ALA A 1087 -8.15 41.44 -7.19
CA ALA A 1087 -8.33 42.58 -6.30
C ALA A 1087 -9.81 42.86 -6.05
N GLU A 1088 -10.65 42.87 -7.09
CA GLU A 1088 -12.10 43.06 -6.94
C GLU A 1088 -12.75 41.88 -6.17
N PHE A 1089 -12.26 40.65 -6.33
CA PHE A 1089 -12.74 39.52 -5.53
C PHE A 1089 -12.31 39.63 -4.05
N ALA A 1090 -11.12 40.16 -3.78
CA ALA A 1090 -10.69 40.47 -2.42
C ALA A 1090 -11.55 41.57 -1.79
N GLU A 1091 -11.86 42.64 -2.55
CA GLU A 1091 -12.79 43.69 -2.12
C GLU A 1091 -14.20 43.14 -1.88
N LEU A 1092 -14.69 42.25 -2.74
CA LEU A 1092 -15.95 41.53 -2.51
C LEU A 1092 -15.94 40.80 -1.16
N CYS A 1093 -14.89 40.04 -0.86
CA CYS A 1093 -14.76 39.35 0.42
C CYS A 1093 -14.71 40.32 1.61
N GLU A 1094 -14.03 41.46 1.44
CA GLU A 1094 -13.95 42.49 2.47
C GLU A 1094 -15.33 43.10 2.77
N HIS A 1095 -16.06 43.50 1.73
CA HIS A 1095 -17.36 44.17 1.86
C HIS A 1095 -18.51 43.25 2.21
N GLN A 1096 -18.43 41.96 1.84
CA GLN A 1096 -19.53 41.00 2.00
C GLN A 1096 -19.31 39.96 3.09
N LEU A 1097 -18.08 39.77 3.59
CA LEU A 1097 -17.78 38.79 4.65
C LEU A 1097 -17.06 39.46 5.83
N THR A 1098 -15.94 40.14 5.60
CA THR A 1098 -15.18 40.81 6.66
C THR A 1098 -16.00 41.90 7.34
N HIS A 1099 -16.82 42.64 6.59
CA HIS A 1099 -17.76 43.63 7.13
C HIS A 1099 -18.66 43.05 8.24
N HIS A 1100 -19.34 41.93 7.96
CA HIS A 1100 -20.19 41.26 8.95
C HIS A 1100 -19.39 40.73 10.14
N PHE A 1101 -18.19 40.21 9.92
CA PHE A 1101 -17.30 39.77 11.00
C PHE A 1101 -16.95 40.93 11.95
N ARG A 1102 -16.57 42.09 11.41
CA ARG A 1102 -16.20 43.29 12.19
C ARG A 1102 -17.36 43.83 13.01
N VAL A 1103 -18.57 43.83 12.45
CA VAL A 1103 -19.78 44.20 13.20
C VAL A 1103 -20.07 43.16 14.29
N ALA A 1104 -20.09 41.88 13.95
CA ALA A 1104 -20.46 40.81 14.86
C ALA A 1104 -19.50 40.67 16.04
N ARG A 1105 -18.18 40.88 15.86
CA ARG A 1105 -17.22 40.80 16.97
C ARG A 1105 -17.44 41.87 18.04
N LYS A 1106 -18.02 43.01 17.69
CA LYS A 1106 -18.37 44.09 18.64
C LYS A 1106 -19.73 43.85 19.27
N ILE A 1107 -20.75 43.62 18.44
CA ILE A 1107 -22.14 43.47 18.90
C ILE A 1107 -22.32 42.24 19.79
N ALA A 1108 -21.57 41.16 19.57
CA ALA A 1108 -21.58 39.97 20.42
C ALA A 1108 -21.23 40.20 21.90
N LEU A 1109 -20.64 41.36 22.23
CA LEU A 1109 -20.28 41.75 23.59
C LEU A 1109 -21.24 42.79 24.19
N SER A 1110 -22.27 43.22 23.46
CA SER A 1110 -23.27 44.20 23.94
C SER A 1110 -24.43 43.49 24.64
N ASP A 1111 -24.66 43.82 25.93
CA ASP A 1111 -25.81 43.29 26.67
C ASP A 1111 -27.15 43.71 26.05
N GLY A 1112 -28.09 42.75 25.97
CA GLY A 1112 -29.44 42.98 25.44
C GLY A 1112 -29.53 43.05 23.91
N ALA A 1113 -28.41 42.92 23.20
CA ALA A 1113 -28.38 43.04 21.75
C ALA A 1113 -28.84 41.75 21.03
N SER A 1114 -29.32 41.91 19.80
CA SER A 1114 -29.52 40.85 18.82
C SER A 1114 -28.99 41.31 17.46
N LEU A 1115 -28.59 40.38 16.60
CA LEU A 1115 -27.91 40.67 15.35
C LEU A 1115 -28.50 39.86 14.19
N ALA A 1116 -28.98 40.57 13.17
CA ALA A 1116 -29.29 40.02 11.85
C ALA A 1116 -28.16 40.36 10.86
N LEU A 1117 -27.57 39.34 10.26
CA LEU A 1117 -26.63 39.46 9.15
C LEU A 1117 -27.38 39.29 7.84
N VAL A 1118 -27.43 40.32 7.00
CA VAL A 1118 -28.24 40.33 5.79
C VAL A 1118 -27.34 40.12 4.57
N THR A 1119 -27.65 39.16 3.71
CA THR A 1119 -26.89 38.94 2.48
C THR A 1119 -27.30 39.94 1.38
N PRO A 1120 -26.50 40.10 0.31
CA PRO A 1120 -26.90 40.87 -0.86
C PRO A 1120 -28.23 40.43 -1.47
N GLU A 1121 -28.95 41.38 -2.07
CA GLU A 1121 -30.16 41.15 -2.84
C GLU A 1121 -29.84 40.82 -4.31
N THR A 1122 -30.73 40.06 -4.93
CA THR A 1122 -30.88 40.03 -6.38
C THR A 1122 -32.33 40.17 -6.78
N THR A 1123 -32.55 40.39 -8.07
CA THR A 1123 -33.88 40.54 -8.67
C THR A 1123 -33.88 39.84 -10.04
N ALA A 1124 -35.04 39.74 -10.68
CA ALA A 1124 -35.11 39.20 -12.05
C ALA A 1124 -34.24 39.95 -13.08
N THR A 1125 -33.90 41.23 -12.82
CA THR A 1125 -33.02 42.03 -13.70
C THR A 1125 -31.52 41.88 -13.37
N SER A 1126 -31.19 41.26 -12.24
CA SER A 1126 -29.79 41.01 -11.87
C SER A 1126 -29.12 40.04 -12.85
N THR A 1127 -27.82 40.24 -13.07
CA THR A 1127 -27.03 39.35 -13.93
C THR A 1127 -26.92 37.94 -13.34
N THR A 1128 -26.58 36.95 -14.18
CA THR A 1128 -26.38 35.58 -13.71
C THR A 1128 -25.21 35.50 -12.73
N GLU A 1129 -24.22 36.34 -12.95
CA GLU A 1129 -23.00 36.53 -12.20
C GLU A 1129 -23.29 37.10 -10.81
N GLN A 1130 -24.11 38.15 -10.72
CA GLN A 1130 -24.57 38.68 -9.44
C GLN A 1130 -25.36 37.62 -8.65
N PHE A 1131 -26.26 36.88 -9.30
CA PHE A 1131 -26.99 35.78 -8.66
C PHE A 1131 -26.07 34.68 -8.11
N ALA A 1132 -25.02 34.34 -8.86
CA ALA A 1132 -24.01 33.38 -8.44
C ALA A 1132 -23.17 33.91 -7.25
N LEU A 1133 -22.73 35.16 -7.30
CA LEU A 1133 -21.99 35.79 -6.20
C LEU A 1133 -22.83 35.92 -4.94
N ALA A 1134 -24.10 36.30 -5.04
CA ALA A 1134 -25.02 36.34 -3.91
C ALA A 1134 -25.14 34.97 -3.23
N ASN A 1135 -25.29 33.90 -4.02
CA ASN A 1135 -25.33 32.53 -3.50
C ASN A 1135 -24.00 32.06 -2.90
N PHE A 1136 -22.87 32.51 -3.45
CA PHE A 1136 -21.55 32.30 -2.85
C PHE A 1136 -21.43 32.96 -1.49
N ILE A 1137 -21.81 34.24 -1.36
CA ILE A 1137 -21.81 34.97 -0.09
C ILE A 1137 -22.76 34.31 0.91
N LYS A 1138 -23.98 33.96 0.49
CA LYS A 1138 -24.98 33.26 1.32
C LYS A 1138 -24.41 31.98 1.95
N THR A 1139 -23.83 31.10 1.14
CA THR A 1139 -23.24 29.85 1.63
C THR A 1139 -22.03 30.10 2.54
N THR A 1140 -21.18 31.06 2.19
CA THR A 1140 -19.94 31.37 2.91
C THR A 1140 -20.21 32.07 4.26
N LEU A 1141 -21.15 33.01 4.28
CA LEU A 1141 -21.59 33.72 5.48
C LEU A 1141 -22.37 32.81 6.41
N HIS A 1142 -23.11 31.80 5.90
CA HIS A 1142 -23.81 30.87 6.77
C HIS A 1142 -22.84 30.05 7.65
N ALA A 1143 -21.65 29.72 7.15
CA ALA A 1143 -20.60 29.10 7.97
C ALA A 1143 -20.12 30.02 9.11
N PHE A 1144 -20.04 31.33 8.86
CA PHE A 1144 -19.77 32.34 9.89
C PHE A 1144 -20.91 32.38 10.92
N THR A 1145 -22.15 32.56 10.44
CA THR A 1145 -23.36 32.69 11.25
C THR A 1145 -23.58 31.48 12.16
N ALA A 1146 -23.45 30.26 11.63
CA ALA A 1146 -23.54 29.04 12.41
C ALA A 1146 -22.46 28.97 13.51
N THR A 1147 -21.22 29.33 13.16
CA THR A 1147 -20.10 29.28 14.09
C THR A 1147 -20.26 30.30 15.23
N ILE A 1148 -20.52 31.57 14.90
CA ILE A 1148 -20.69 32.61 15.90
C ILE A 1148 -21.97 32.42 16.71
N GLY A 1149 -23.01 31.82 16.14
CA GLY A 1149 -24.22 31.43 16.86
C GLY A 1149 -23.89 30.49 18.04
N VAL A 1150 -23.10 29.44 17.80
CA VAL A 1150 -22.63 28.52 18.85
C VAL A 1150 -21.64 29.18 19.81
N GLU A 1151 -20.77 30.06 19.33
CA GLU A 1151 -19.86 30.80 20.20
C GLU A 1151 -20.61 31.76 21.14
N SER A 1152 -21.67 32.42 20.65
CA SER A 1152 -22.47 33.35 21.44
C SER A 1152 -23.11 32.67 22.65
N GLU A 1153 -23.52 31.40 22.54
CA GLU A 1153 -24.05 30.61 23.66
C GLU A 1153 -23.04 30.42 24.80
N ARG A 1154 -21.74 30.56 24.49
CA ARG A 1154 -20.64 30.42 25.45
C ARG A 1154 -20.21 31.75 26.06
N THR A 1155 -20.77 32.87 25.60
CA THR A 1155 -20.53 34.22 26.13
C THR A 1155 -21.53 34.57 27.22
N ALA A 1156 -21.24 35.62 27.99
CA ALA A 1156 -22.11 36.08 29.09
C ALA A 1156 -23.39 36.78 28.59
N GLN A 1157 -23.30 37.37 27.41
CA GLN A 1157 -24.36 38.14 26.76
C GLN A 1157 -25.39 37.21 26.09
N ARG A 1158 -24.96 36.06 25.56
CA ARG A 1158 -25.82 35.06 24.89
C ARG A 1158 -26.71 35.64 23.78
N ILE A 1159 -26.18 36.61 23.02
CA ILE A 1159 -26.93 37.34 22.00
C ILE A 1159 -27.49 36.41 20.90
N LEU A 1160 -28.59 36.83 20.28
CA LEU A 1160 -29.13 36.14 19.11
C LEU A 1160 -28.38 36.62 17.86
N ILE A 1161 -27.80 35.70 17.10
CA ILE A 1161 -27.11 36.04 15.85
C ILE A 1161 -27.62 35.10 14.76
N ASN A 1162 -28.23 35.67 13.73
CA ASN A 1162 -28.83 34.91 12.63
C ASN A 1162 -28.60 35.64 11.30
N GLN A 1163 -28.90 34.94 10.21
CA GLN A 1163 -28.74 35.42 8.85
C GLN A 1163 -30.09 35.52 8.14
N VAL A 1164 -30.27 36.59 7.37
CA VAL A 1164 -31.43 36.80 6.49
C VAL A 1164 -30.91 36.93 5.06
N ASP A 1165 -31.36 36.02 4.19
CA ASP A 1165 -30.92 35.97 2.81
C ASP A 1165 -31.92 36.66 1.89
N LEU A 1166 -31.48 37.69 1.17
CA LEU A 1166 -32.27 38.41 0.17
C LEU A 1166 -32.19 37.80 -1.25
N THR A 1167 -31.47 36.68 -1.41
CA THR A 1167 -31.36 35.98 -2.69
C THR A 1167 -31.79 34.52 -2.53
N ARG A 1168 -32.73 34.09 -3.37
CA ARG A 1168 -33.27 32.73 -3.42
C ARG A 1168 -32.27 31.77 -4.07
N ARG A 1169 -32.49 30.47 -3.88
CA ARG A 1169 -31.63 29.43 -4.47
C ARG A 1169 -31.92 29.21 -5.95
N ALA A 1170 -33.17 29.40 -6.37
CA ALA A 1170 -33.56 29.31 -7.76
C ALA A 1170 -33.78 30.71 -8.34
N ARG A 1171 -33.01 31.06 -9.38
CA ARG A 1171 -33.14 32.37 -10.04
C ARG A 1171 -34.54 32.61 -10.62
N ALA A 1172 -35.24 31.55 -11.02
CA ALA A 1172 -36.60 31.66 -11.50
C ALA A 1172 -37.54 32.19 -10.40
N GLU A 1173 -37.25 31.93 -9.13
CA GLU A 1173 -38.12 32.36 -8.04
C GLU A 1173 -37.84 33.80 -7.60
N GLU A 1174 -36.79 34.47 -8.10
CA GLU A 1174 -36.51 35.87 -7.76
C GLU A 1174 -37.67 36.79 -8.14
N PRO A 1175 -37.97 37.85 -7.36
CA PRO A 1175 -39.05 38.78 -7.65
C PRO A 1175 -38.99 39.34 -9.07
N ARG A 1176 -40.09 39.21 -9.80
CA ARG A 1176 -40.20 39.51 -11.23
C ARG A 1176 -41.02 40.76 -11.53
N ASP A 1177 -41.88 41.16 -10.60
CA ASP A 1177 -42.74 42.32 -10.74
C ASP A 1177 -42.80 43.15 -9.44
N PRO A 1178 -43.35 44.38 -9.49
CA PRO A 1178 -43.43 45.25 -8.32
C PRO A 1178 -44.24 44.68 -7.15
N HIS A 1179 -45.21 43.79 -7.41
CA HIS A 1179 -46.02 43.18 -6.35
C HIS A 1179 -45.22 42.12 -5.58
N GLU A 1180 -44.53 41.24 -6.29
CA GLU A 1180 -43.61 40.26 -5.68
C GLU A 1180 -42.48 40.95 -4.92
N ARG A 1181 -41.96 42.08 -5.46
CA ARG A 1181 -40.95 42.89 -4.78
C ARG A 1181 -41.47 43.49 -3.48
N GLN A 1182 -42.68 44.05 -3.49
CA GLN A 1182 -43.31 44.56 -2.26
C GLN A 1182 -43.50 43.45 -1.21
N GLN A 1183 -43.91 42.26 -1.65
CA GLN A 1183 -44.06 41.10 -0.77
C GLN A 1183 -42.72 40.65 -0.17
N GLU A 1184 -41.64 40.65 -0.95
CA GLU A 1184 -40.29 40.36 -0.45
C GLU A 1184 -39.85 41.38 0.61
N LEU A 1185 -40.09 42.68 0.37
CA LEU A 1185 -39.75 43.73 1.34
C LEU A 1185 -40.51 43.55 2.68
N GLU A 1186 -41.79 43.16 2.62
CA GLU A 1186 -42.58 42.85 3.82
C GLU A 1186 -42.04 41.60 4.53
N ARG A 1187 -41.75 40.53 3.79
CA ARG A 1187 -41.16 39.29 4.34
C ARG A 1187 -39.77 39.52 4.92
N PHE A 1188 -38.99 40.44 4.33
CA PHE A 1188 -37.70 40.87 4.88
C PHE A 1188 -37.86 41.48 6.27
N ILE A 1189 -38.80 42.42 6.43
CA ILE A 1189 -39.09 43.04 7.73
C ILE A 1189 -39.51 41.95 8.72
N GLU A 1190 -40.42 41.05 8.34
CA GLU A 1190 -40.88 39.95 9.18
C GLU A 1190 -39.75 39.01 9.60
N ALA A 1191 -38.85 38.64 8.68
CA ALA A 1191 -37.69 37.79 8.97
C ALA A 1191 -36.71 38.48 9.92
N VAL A 1192 -36.39 39.76 9.68
CA VAL A 1192 -35.53 40.55 10.56
C VAL A 1192 -36.10 40.63 11.96
N LEU A 1193 -37.40 40.89 12.10
CA LEU A 1193 -38.07 40.91 13.41
C LEU A 1193 -38.06 39.51 14.06
N LEU A 1194 -38.30 38.46 13.30
CA LEU A 1194 -38.27 37.08 13.80
C LEU A 1194 -36.92 36.72 14.44
N VAL A 1195 -35.82 37.21 13.86
CA VAL A 1195 -34.47 36.87 14.31
C VAL A 1195 -33.85 37.87 15.28
N THR A 1196 -34.38 39.10 15.36
CA THR A 1196 -33.86 40.15 16.27
C THR A 1196 -34.75 40.39 17.49
N ALA A 1197 -36.05 40.07 17.44
CA ALA A 1197 -36.91 40.26 18.61
C ALA A 1197 -36.40 39.40 19.80
N PRO A 1198 -36.30 39.96 21.02
CA PRO A 1198 -35.81 39.22 22.18
C PRO A 1198 -36.58 37.92 22.42
N LEU A 1199 -35.91 36.92 23.01
CA LEU A 1199 -36.57 35.73 23.54
C LEU A 1199 -36.94 35.97 25.00
N PRO A 1200 -38.16 35.62 25.45
CA PRO A 1200 -38.48 35.64 26.87
C PRO A 1200 -37.54 34.69 27.64
N PRO A 1201 -37.12 35.03 28.88
CA PRO A 1201 -36.15 34.23 29.64
C PRO A 1201 -36.54 32.75 29.80
N GLU A 1202 -37.84 32.47 29.97
CA GLU A 1202 -38.39 31.12 30.11
C GLU A 1202 -38.32 30.32 28.80
N ALA A 1203 -38.26 31.00 27.66
CA ALA A 1203 -38.17 30.40 26.34
C ALA A 1203 -36.72 30.18 25.87
N ASP A 1204 -35.70 30.81 26.49
CA ASP A 1204 -34.27 30.60 26.15
C ASP A 1204 -33.72 29.29 26.73
N THR A 1205 -34.35 28.19 26.31
CA THR A 1205 -33.92 26.82 26.59
C THR A 1205 -32.78 26.41 25.67
N ARG A 1206 -32.07 25.32 26.01
CA ARG A 1206 -31.06 24.72 25.13
C ARG A 1206 -31.63 24.26 23.78
N TYR A 1207 -32.93 24.00 23.67
CA TYR A 1207 -33.57 23.64 22.39
C TYR A 1207 -33.92 24.89 21.57
N ALA A 1208 -34.52 25.90 22.19
CA ALA A 1208 -34.84 27.17 21.53
C ALA A 1208 -33.59 27.94 21.08
N GLY A 1209 -32.52 27.90 21.89
CA GLY A 1209 -31.21 28.46 21.52
C GLY A 1209 -30.67 27.89 20.21
N ARG A 1210 -30.94 26.61 19.92
CA ARG A 1210 -30.54 25.96 18.65
C ARG A 1210 -31.37 26.41 17.44
N ILE A 1211 -32.62 26.82 17.64
CA ILE A 1211 -33.50 27.28 16.54
C ILE A 1211 -33.25 28.76 16.23
N HIS A 1212 -32.89 29.54 17.24
CA HIS A 1212 -32.82 31.00 17.18
C HIS A 1212 -31.38 31.57 17.21
N ARG A 1213 -30.35 30.72 17.13
CA ARG A 1213 -28.94 31.14 16.99
C ARG A 1213 -28.27 30.38 15.86
N GLY A 1214 -27.63 31.11 14.95
CA GLY A 1214 -26.90 30.56 13.82
C GLY A 1214 -27.77 30.07 12.66
N ARG A 1215 -29.05 30.49 12.60
CA ARG A 1215 -29.97 30.13 11.51
C ARG A 1215 -29.80 31.07 10.32
N ALA A 1216 -29.89 30.54 9.10
CA ALA A 1216 -30.07 31.34 7.88
C ALA A 1216 -31.51 31.20 7.36
N ILE A 1217 -32.16 32.32 7.07
CA ILE A 1217 -33.54 32.41 6.61
C ILE A 1217 -33.59 33.16 5.28
N THR A 1218 -34.02 32.50 4.20
CA THR A 1218 -34.28 33.15 2.90
C THR A 1218 -35.71 33.69 2.84
N VAL A 1219 -35.89 34.91 2.31
CA VAL A 1219 -37.20 35.60 2.27
C VAL A 1219 -37.96 35.46 0.97
#